data_AF-A0AAD3NG63-F1
#
_entry.id   AF-A0AAD3NG63-F1
#
_cell.length_a   1.000
_cell.length_b   1.000
_cell.length_c   1.000
_cell.angle_alpha   90.00
_cell.angle_beta   90.00
_cell.angle_gamma   90.00
#
_symmetry.space_group_name_H-M   'P 1'
#
loop_
_entity.id
_entity.type
_entity.pdbx_description
1 polymer ?
#
loop_
_entity_poly.entity_id
_entity_poly.type
_entity_poly.pdbx_seq_one_letter_code
_entity_poly.pdbx_strand_id
1 'polypeptide(L)'
;MPTKQARKLPRKTEKSSLKNSARRKKRTSFKRRTSKKGLDESKWRPFMLKPLPSPLMKPILVFVNPKSGGNQGAKVLQMFMWILNPRQVFDLSQGGLREALELYRKVPNLRILACGGDGTVGWILSALDELQMNPQPPVAVLPLGTGNDLARTLNWGGGYTDEPVSKVLCHVEDGSVVQLDRWNLLVEKSASQPEEGTQKLPLNVFNNYFSLGFDAHVTLEFHESREANPEKFNSRFRNKMFYAGAAFSDFLQRSSRDLSKHVRVVCDGTDLTPKIQELKFQCIVFLNIPRYCAGTMPWGNTGDHRDFEPQRHDDGCIEVIGFTMASLAALQVGGHGERLHQCREVVLTTFKTVPVQVDGEPCRLAPSTLRISLRNQANMVQKSKRRTSVPLLNDIQKVCAADLRRLSAPPDSFSVPHAVPDRLRLRVNRISLQEYDRLQYDKERLRDISIPVGIVVVRGDCDLETCRLYIDRLQEDLHQAPSTGHRVHYQDESRGVPRTSSASRLSPNWSFLDSTSADRFYRIDKAQEHLHFVTEICQDEVFILDHEAPVVSQGSSTGMPDLVVEPTAGAPLTPEEQALLTAASSGDLSMLSECVRCGVSLLVRDSGGCSVLHIAAQNGHTDLVSYILQQGSKVLLDLTDKEKGDTALHKAASEKQHAVCRLLVEAGASLEKTNFQGKTPADQAEGDSELATYL
;
A
#
# COMPACT_ATOMS: atom_id res chain seq x y z
N MET A 1 -16.44 -1.02 -21.65
CA MET A 1 -17.75 -0.56 -22.18
C MET A 1 -18.56 -1.81 -22.51
N PRO A 2 -19.63 -2.13 -21.75
CA PRO A 2 -20.91 -1.47 -22.02
C PRO A 2 -21.61 -0.92 -20.77
N THR A 3 -21.45 0.39 -20.55
CA THR A 3 -22.36 1.22 -19.74
C THR A 3 -22.90 2.37 -20.60
N LYS A 4 -23.45 2.03 -21.77
CA LYS A 4 -24.19 2.96 -22.62
C LYS A 4 -25.68 2.81 -22.39
N GLN A 5 -26.30 3.79 -21.70
CA GLN A 5 -27.53 4.44 -22.19
C GLN A 5 -27.96 5.68 -21.39
N ALA A 6 -27.48 6.84 -21.83
CA ALA A 6 -28.29 8.06 -21.90
C ALA A 6 -27.72 8.96 -23.02
N ARG A 7 -28.51 9.25 -24.06
CA ARG A 7 -28.05 10.06 -25.20
C ARG A 7 -27.80 11.52 -24.78
N LYS A 8 -26.59 12.02 -25.04
CA LYS A 8 -26.26 13.45 -24.97
C LYS A 8 -26.83 14.14 -26.23
N LEU A 9 -27.81 15.02 -26.08
CA LEU A 9 -28.24 15.93 -27.15
C LEU A 9 -27.22 17.07 -27.28
N PRO A 10 -26.94 17.58 -28.50
CA PRO A 10 -25.89 18.57 -28.70
C PRO A 10 -26.29 19.93 -28.14
N ARG A 11 -25.45 20.52 -27.27
CA ARG A 11 -25.49 21.96 -27.00
C ARG A 11 -24.97 22.68 -28.24
N LYS A 12 -25.76 23.60 -28.79
CA LYS A 12 -25.29 24.50 -29.86
C LYS A 12 -24.17 25.39 -29.31
N THR A 13 -23.15 25.57 -30.13
CA THR A 13 -22.12 26.60 -29.94
C THR A 13 -22.72 27.98 -30.19
N GLU A 14 -22.50 28.92 -29.27
CA GLU A 14 -22.69 30.33 -29.55
C GLU A 14 -21.44 30.85 -30.26
N LYS A 15 -21.61 31.30 -31.51
CA LYS A 15 -20.70 32.24 -32.17
C LYS A 15 -21.52 33.40 -32.71
N SER A 16 -20.99 34.59 -32.56
CA SER A 16 -21.60 35.85 -32.95
C SER A 16 -21.68 36.01 -34.48
N SER A 17 -22.78 36.60 -34.96
CA SER A 17 -22.77 37.59 -36.06
C SER A 17 -24.17 38.14 -36.30
N LEU A 18 -24.25 39.45 -36.56
CA LEU A 18 -25.47 40.09 -37.05
C LEU A 18 -25.61 39.90 -38.56
N LYS A 19 -26.84 39.66 -39.06
CA LYS A 19 -27.50 40.51 -40.09
C LYS A 19 -28.90 40.03 -40.48
N ASN A 20 -29.69 40.99 -40.98
CA ASN A 20 -31.10 40.87 -41.34
C ASN A 20 -31.35 40.03 -42.61
N SER A 21 -32.52 39.41 -42.71
CA SER A 21 -33.47 39.66 -43.82
C SER A 21 -34.86 39.09 -43.52
N ALA A 22 -35.91 39.65 -44.14
CA ALA A 22 -37.31 39.34 -43.83
C ALA A 22 -38.06 38.82 -45.06
N ARG A 23 -39.09 37.97 -44.86
CA ARG A 23 -40.32 37.95 -45.69
C ARG A 23 -41.47 37.12 -45.08
N ARG A 24 -42.59 37.83 -44.83
CA ARG A 24 -44.04 37.51 -45.07
C ARG A 24 -44.37 36.10 -45.64
N LYS A 25 -45.54 35.46 -45.42
CA LYS A 25 -46.83 35.76 -44.73
C LYS A 25 -47.71 34.48 -44.82
N LYS A 26 -48.52 34.13 -43.80
CA LYS A 26 -49.99 33.94 -43.90
C LYS A 26 -50.64 33.64 -42.54
N ARG A 27 -51.88 34.09 -42.37
CA ARG A 27 -52.72 34.03 -41.16
C ARG A 27 -53.84 32.99 -41.33
N THR A 28 -54.26 32.35 -40.24
CA THR A 28 -55.68 32.09 -39.91
C THR A 28 -55.88 32.09 -38.39
N SER A 29 -57.13 32.26 -37.95
CA SER A 29 -57.53 32.65 -36.58
C SER A 29 -59.02 32.27 -36.35
N PHE A 30 -59.65 32.36 -35.16
CA PHE A 30 -59.33 33.11 -33.93
C PHE A 30 -60.16 32.54 -32.75
N LYS A 31 -59.63 32.43 -31.51
CA LYS A 31 -60.42 32.65 -30.27
C LYS A 31 -59.59 32.73 -28.98
N ARG A 32 -59.65 33.89 -28.30
CA ARG A 32 -59.35 34.01 -26.86
C ARG A 32 -60.49 33.36 -26.08
N ARG A 33 -60.17 32.66 -24.98
CA ARG A 33 -61.10 32.50 -23.85
C ARG A 33 -60.31 32.60 -22.54
N THR A 34 -60.87 33.36 -21.60
CA THR A 34 -60.25 33.74 -20.32
C THR A 34 -60.28 32.60 -19.31
N SER A 35 -59.18 32.38 -18.60
CA SER A 35 -59.16 31.62 -17.33
C SER A 35 -58.59 32.49 -16.21
N LYS A 36 -59.31 32.54 -15.08
CA LYS A 36 -58.96 33.33 -13.89
C LYS A 36 -57.61 32.92 -13.30
N LYS A 37 -57.00 33.82 -12.50
CA LYS A 37 -55.95 33.48 -11.53
C LYS A 37 -56.35 32.22 -10.74
N GLY A 38 -55.53 31.18 -10.85
CA GLY A 38 -55.41 30.12 -9.87
C GLY A 38 -53.98 30.13 -9.36
N LEU A 39 -53.80 30.07 -8.05
CA LEU A 39 -52.49 29.96 -7.42
C LEU A 39 -52.04 28.50 -7.55
N ASP A 40 -51.33 28.17 -8.64
CA ASP A 40 -50.70 26.85 -8.77
C ASP A 40 -49.19 27.04 -8.64
N GLU A 41 -48.62 26.42 -7.60
CA GLU A 41 -47.17 26.41 -7.40
C GLU A 41 -46.48 25.80 -8.62
N SER A 42 -45.23 26.20 -8.84
CA SER A 42 -44.35 25.59 -9.84
C SER A 42 -44.15 24.10 -9.52
N LYS A 43 -45.05 23.24 -10.00
CA LYS A 43 -45.00 21.79 -9.84
C LYS A 43 -43.70 21.24 -10.43
N TRP A 44 -42.70 21.12 -9.57
CA TRP A 44 -41.51 20.33 -9.82
C TRP A 44 -41.95 18.93 -10.25
N ARG A 45 -41.61 18.52 -11.48
CA ARG A 45 -41.86 17.14 -11.88
C ARG A 45 -41.02 16.24 -10.96
N PRO A 46 -41.62 15.30 -10.21
CA PRO A 46 -40.85 14.43 -9.33
C PRO A 46 -39.83 13.66 -10.16
N PHE A 47 -38.57 13.70 -9.71
CA PHE A 47 -37.50 12.94 -10.34
C PHE A 47 -37.74 11.45 -10.08
N MET A 48 -37.95 10.68 -11.14
CA MET A 48 -38.18 9.25 -11.05
C MET A 48 -36.90 8.49 -11.41
N LEU A 49 -36.37 7.74 -10.44
CA LEU A 49 -35.42 6.68 -10.74
C LEU A 49 -36.12 5.62 -11.58
N LYS A 50 -35.55 5.32 -12.76
CA LYS A 50 -36.06 4.25 -13.62
C LYS A 50 -35.62 2.89 -13.07
N PRO A 51 -36.44 1.83 -13.22
CA PRO A 51 -36.01 0.47 -12.88
C PRO A 51 -34.74 0.10 -13.65
N LEU A 52 -33.84 -0.64 -12.99
CA LEU A 52 -32.57 -1.07 -13.59
C LEU A 52 -32.82 -2.03 -14.76
N PRO A 53 -32.07 -1.92 -15.87
CA PRO A 53 -32.23 -2.81 -17.02
C PRO A 53 -31.68 -4.24 -16.80
N SER A 54 -30.96 -4.50 -15.70
CA SER A 54 -30.50 -5.84 -15.32
C SER A 54 -30.35 -5.96 -13.79
N PRO A 55 -30.73 -7.10 -13.18
CA PRO A 55 -30.52 -7.36 -11.75
C PRO A 55 -29.05 -7.56 -11.38
N LEU A 56 -28.14 -7.77 -12.36
CA LEU A 56 -26.70 -7.90 -12.10
C LEU A 56 -25.98 -6.54 -11.98
N MET A 57 -26.66 -5.43 -12.30
CA MET A 57 -26.05 -4.11 -12.16
C MET A 57 -25.84 -3.75 -10.69
N LYS A 58 -24.71 -3.10 -10.41
CA LYS A 58 -24.35 -2.51 -9.11
C LYS A 58 -24.33 -0.98 -9.23
N PRO A 59 -25.47 -0.27 -9.07
CA PRO A 59 -25.49 1.19 -9.13
C PRO A 59 -24.59 1.78 -8.06
N ILE A 60 -23.91 2.89 -8.36
CA ILE A 60 -23.02 3.57 -7.42
C ILE A 60 -23.54 4.94 -7.01
N LEU A 61 -23.38 5.26 -5.74
CA LEU A 61 -23.58 6.58 -5.13
C LEU A 61 -22.25 7.05 -4.53
N VAL A 62 -21.77 8.22 -4.94
CA VAL A 62 -20.46 8.75 -4.53
C VAL A 62 -20.66 9.96 -3.63
N PHE A 63 -20.13 9.88 -2.42
CA PHE A 63 -20.08 11.00 -1.47
C PHE A 63 -18.65 11.50 -1.37
N VAL A 64 -18.43 12.79 -1.60
CA VAL A 64 -17.09 13.41 -1.56
C VAL A 64 -17.06 14.51 -0.53
N ASN A 65 -16.07 14.48 0.35
CA ASN A 65 -15.73 15.59 1.23
C ASN A 65 -14.65 16.47 0.54
N PRO A 66 -14.97 17.66 -0.01
CA PRO A 66 -14.03 18.41 -0.84
C PRO A 66 -12.78 18.88 -0.11
N LYS A 67 -12.88 19.08 1.21
CA LYS A 67 -11.80 19.55 2.09
C LYS A 67 -10.75 18.46 2.38
N SER A 68 -11.05 17.19 2.10
CA SER A 68 -10.13 16.08 2.39
C SER A 68 -8.89 16.09 1.48
N GLY A 69 -7.77 15.62 2.01
CA GLY A 69 -6.53 15.36 1.26
C GLY A 69 -5.75 16.59 0.84
N GLY A 70 -5.97 17.75 1.49
CA GLY A 70 -5.39 19.02 1.05
C GLY A 70 -6.04 19.49 -0.26
N ASN A 71 -7.38 19.59 -0.25
CA ASN A 71 -8.23 19.93 -1.39
C ASN A 71 -8.23 18.91 -2.57
N GLN A 72 -7.60 17.74 -2.42
CA GLN A 72 -7.77 16.62 -3.36
C GLN A 72 -9.25 16.22 -3.52
N GLY A 73 -10.06 16.31 -2.46
CA GLY A 73 -11.49 16.05 -2.51
C GLY A 73 -12.22 16.91 -3.55
N ALA A 74 -11.88 18.19 -3.71
CA ALA A 74 -12.49 19.06 -4.71
C ALA A 74 -12.13 18.63 -6.15
N LYS A 75 -10.90 18.18 -6.39
CA LYS A 75 -10.45 17.61 -7.67
C LYS A 75 -11.21 16.32 -8.00
N VAL A 76 -11.29 15.41 -7.03
CA VAL A 76 -12.00 14.13 -7.13
C VAL A 76 -13.51 14.32 -7.37
N LEU A 77 -14.14 15.29 -6.70
CA LEU A 77 -15.54 15.65 -6.93
C LEU A 77 -15.80 16.03 -8.39
N GLN A 78 -14.97 16.92 -8.96
CA GLN A 78 -15.07 17.32 -10.37
C GLN A 78 -14.87 16.14 -11.33
N MET A 79 -13.91 15.27 -11.06
CA MET A 79 -13.66 14.05 -11.86
C MET A 79 -14.87 13.11 -11.86
N PHE A 80 -15.49 12.85 -10.70
CA PHE A 80 -16.70 12.02 -10.63
C PHE A 80 -17.90 12.68 -11.30
N MET A 81 -18.11 13.99 -11.14
CA MET A 81 -19.20 14.73 -11.81
C MET A 81 -19.07 14.76 -13.34
N TRP A 82 -17.86 14.51 -13.88
CA TRP A 82 -17.63 14.43 -15.33
C TRP A 82 -17.96 13.06 -15.93
N ILE A 83 -17.70 11.97 -15.19
CA ILE A 83 -17.86 10.58 -15.68
C ILE A 83 -19.18 9.93 -15.27
N LEU A 84 -19.75 10.31 -14.11
CA LEU A 84 -21.04 9.83 -13.62
C LEU A 84 -22.16 10.81 -13.94
N ASN A 85 -23.42 10.41 -13.70
CA ASN A 85 -24.52 11.36 -13.64
C ASN A 85 -24.31 12.28 -12.43
N PRO A 86 -24.38 13.63 -12.56
CA PRO A 86 -24.24 14.53 -11.41
C PRO A 86 -25.23 14.27 -10.25
N ARG A 87 -26.33 13.55 -10.47
CA ARG A 87 -27.24 13.09 -9.40
C ARG A 87 -26.77 11.85 -8.63
N GLN A 88 -25.62 11.28 -8.98
CA GLN A 88 -24.95 10.19 -8.25
C GLN A 88 -23.75 10.67 -7.45
N VAL A 89 -23.40 11.96 -7.52
CA VAL A 89 -22.19 12.51 -6.91
C VAL A 89 -22.59 13.66 -5.99
N PHE A 90 -22.30 13.52 -4.70
CA PHE A 90 -22.77 14.42 -3.65
C PHE A 90 -21.59 15.06 -2.91
N ASP A 91 -21.66 16.38 -2.79
CA ASP A 91 -20.71 17.19 -2.01
C ASP A 91 -21.16 17.24 -0.54
N LEU A 92 -20.43 16.53 0.32
CA LEU A 92 -20.71 16.44 1.75
C LEU A 92 -20.56 17.78 2.49
N SER A 93 -19.86 18.77 1.92
CA SER A 93 -19.76 20.11 2.52
C SER A 93 -21.06 20.92 2.39
N GLN A 94 -21.98 20.49 1.52
CA GLN A 94 -23.30 21.09 1.32
C GLN A 94 -24.41 20.35 2.09
N GLY A 95 -24.05 19.34 2.89
CA GLY A 95 -25.01 18.44 3.54
C GLY A 95 -25.63 17.44 2.55
N GLY A 96 -26.94 17.21 2.64
CA GLY A 96 -27.67 16.41 1.66
C GLY A 96 -27.50 14.88 1.76
N LEU A 97 -26.72 14.37 2.72
CA LEU A 97 -26.42 12.94 2.88
C LEU A 97 -27.69 12.10 3.10
N ARG A 98 -28.58 12.55 4.00
CA ARG A 98 -29.82 11.81 4.33
C ARG A 98 -30.79 11.83 3.16
N GLU A 99 -30.92 12.98 2.50
CA GLU A 99 -31.75 13.22 1.33
C GLU A 99 -31.28 12.40 0.13
N ALA A 100 -29.96 12.26 -0.06
CA ALA A 100 -29.36 11.42 -1.08
C ALA A 100 -29.62 9.93 -0.82
N LEU A 101 -29.40 9.47 0.42
CA LEU A 101 -29.65 8.08 0.79
C LEU A 101 -31.14 7.71 0.65
N GLU A 102 -32.05 8.57 1.11
CA GLU A 102 -33.50 8.35 0.97
C GLU A 102 -33.94 8.34 -0.51
N LEU A 103 -33.35 9.21 -1.35
CA LEU A 103 -33.60 9.20 -2.80
C LEU A 103 -33.23 7.85 -3.45
N TYR A 104 -32.14 7.21 -3.02
CA TYR A 104 -31.67 5.94 -3.57
C TYR A 104 -32.14 4.71 -2.77
N ARG A 105 -32.94 4.87 -1.72
CA ARG A 105 -33.39 3.83 -0.77
C ARG A 105 -33.99 2.57 -1.41
N LYS A 106 -34.66 2.72 -2.56
CA LYS A 106 -35.33 1.62 -3.29
C LYS A 106 -34.51 1.05 -4.44
N VAL A 107 -33.22 1.42 -4.57
CA VAL A 107 -32.34 0.93 -5.63
C VAL A 107 -31.67 -0.38 -5.18
N PRO A 108 -31.96 -1.52 -5.83
CA PRO A 108 -31.32 -2.77 -5.48
C PRO A 108 -29.83 -2.76 -5.89
N ASN A 109 -29.01 -3.53 -5.16
CA ASN A 109 -27.57 -3.70 -5.40
C ASN A 109 -26.76 -2.39 -5.39
N LEU A 110 -27.29 -1.34 -4.75
CA LEU A 110 -26.61 -0.06 -4.57
C LEU A 110 -25.30 -0.27 -3.80
N ARG A 111 -24.20 0.27 -4.32
CA ARG A 111 -22.92 0.44 -3.62
C ARG A 111 -22.65 1.91 -3.35
N ILE A 112 -22.01 2.22 -2.24
CA ILE A 112 -21.62 3.57 -1.87
C ILE A 112 -20.10 3.70 -1.97
N LEU A 113 -19.60 4.85 -2.44
CA LEU A 113 -18.19 5.22 -2.36
C LEU A 113 -18.05 6.48 -1.50
N ALA A 114 -17.33 6.34 -0.38
CA ALA A 114 -16.99 7.40 0.54
C ALA A 114 -15.60 7.96 0.22
N CYS A 115 -15.51 9.19 -0.29
CA CYS A 115 -14.25 9.87 -0.58
C CYS A 115 -13.92 10.88 0.53
N GLY A 116 -13.04 10.47 1.45
CA GLY A 116 -12.71 11.23 2.66
C GLY A 116 -11.70 10.52 3.55
N GLY A 117 -11.61 10.92 4.82
CA GLY A 117 -10.93 10.15 5.87
C GLY A 117 -11.90 9.26 6.65
N ASP A 118 -11.42 8.56 7.68
CA ASP A 118 -12.19 7.60 8.47
C ASP A 118 -13.51 8.18 9.04
N GLY A 119 -13.48 9.38 9.61
CA GLY A 119 -14.71 10.09 10.08
C GLY A 119 -15.73 10.40 8.98
N THR A 120 -15.31 10.50 7.70
CA THR A 120 -16.26 10.62 6.57
C THR A 120 -16.99 9.31 6.31
N VAL A 121 -16.33 8.17 6.51
CA VAL A 121 -16.95 6.84 6.43
C VAL A 121 -17.89 6.64 7.62
N GLY A 122 -17.44 6.97 8.84
CA GLY A 122 -18.26 6.89 10.07
C GLY A 122 -19.56 7.70 10.01
N TRP A 123 -19.52 8.90 9.39
CA TRP A 123 -20.74 9.71 9.17
C TRP A 123 -21.74 9.03 8.22
N ILE A 124 -21.25 8.44 7.12
CA ILE A 124 -22.09 7.71 6.16
C ILE A 124 -22.70 6.46 6.82
N LEU A 125 -21.92 5.68 7.57
CA LEU A 125 -22.40 4.50 8.29
C LEU A 125 -23.47 4.87 9.35
N SER A 126 -23.27 5.98 10.06
CA SER A 126 -24.26 6.49 11.03
C SER A 126 -25.57 6.94 10.34
N ALA A 127 -25.48 7.59 9.18
CA ALA A 127 -26.67 7.95 8.40
C ALA A 127 -27.42 6.73 7.83
N LEU A 128 -26.72 5.65 7.49
CA LEU A 128 -27.32 4.38 7.08
C LEU A 128 -28.07 3.69 8.24
N ASP A 129 -27.52 3.72 9.45
CA ASP A 129 -28.19 3.24 10.68
C ASP A 129 -29.49 4.05 10.94
N GLU A 130 -29.39 5.38 10.98
CA GLU A 130 -30.51 6.28 11.29
C GLU A 130 -31.68 6.11 10.32
N LEU A 131 -31.37 5.91 9.03
CA LEU A 131 -32.39 5.70 8.02
C LEU A 131 -32.95 4.27 8.03
N GLN A 132 -32.32 3.31 8.71
CA GLN A 132 -32.71 1.89 8.71
C GLN A 132 -32.78 1.33 7.28
N MET A 133 -31.70 1.50 6.53
CA MET A 133 -31.56 1.03 5.16
C MET A 133 -31.52 -0.51 5.11
N ASN A 134 -32.45 -1.13 4.38
CA ASN A 134 -32.57 -2.59 4.25
C ASN A 134 -32.84 -3.00 2.79
N PRO A 135 -31.98 -3.80 2.15
CA PRO A 135 -30.65 -4.21 2.63
C PRO A 135 -29.71 -3.00 2.75
N GLN A 136 -28.78 -3.03 3.71
CA GLN A 136 -27.81 -1.95 3.88
C GLN A 136 -26.79 -1.98 2.73
N PRO A 137 -26.63 -0.90 1.95
CA PRO A 137 -25.71 -0.87 0.81
C PRO A 137 -24.25 -0.92 1.29
N PRO A 138 -23.37 -1.74 0.68
CA PRO A 138 -21.97 -1.81 1.08
C PRO A 138 -21.20 -0.51 0.75
N VAL A 139 -20.33 -0.09 1.67
CA VAL A 139 -19.54 1.14 1.57
C VAL A 139 -18.08 0.85 1.19
N ALA A 140 -17.63 1.42 0.08
CA ALA A 140 -16.23 1.49 -0.35
C ALA A 140 -15.58 2.79 0.13
N VAL A 141 -14.24 2.79 0.27
CA VAL A 141 -13.49 3.96 0.78
C VAL A 141 -12.45 4.42 -0.25
N LEU A 142 -12.47 5.70 -0.61
CA LEU A 142 -11.36 6.36 -1.31
C LEU A 142 -10.55 7.18 -0.28
N PRO A 143 -9.33 6.76 0.09
CA PRO A 143 -8.60 7.33 1.22
C PRO A 143 -8.04 8.73 0.93
N LEU A 144 -8.79 9.76 1.31
CA LEU A 144 -8.38 11.16 1.22
C LEU A 144 -7.91 11.75 2.57
N GLY A 145 -8.08 11.05 3.69
CA GLY A 145 -7.63 11.51 5.01
C GLY A 145 -6.11 11.43 5.23
N THR A 146 -5.68 11.70 6.47
CA THR A 146 -4.28 11.53 6.92
C THR A 146 -4.04 10.14 7.52
N GLY A 147 -4.96 9.68 8.38
CA GLY A 147 -4.96 8.36 9.02
C GLY A 147 -5.22 7.28 7.99
N ASN A 148 -6.50 7.07 7.60
CA ASN A 148 -6.99 6.10 6.62
C ASN A 148 -6.76 4.63 7.05
N ASP A 149 -6.88 4.35 8.34
CA ASP A 149 -6.61 3.02 8.89
C ASP A 149 -7.67 2.00 8.44
N LEU A 150 -8.95 2.40 8.37
CA LEU A 150 -10.02 1.56 7.81
C LEU A 150 -9.78 1.22 6.33
N ALA A 151 -9.29 2.18 5.56
CA ALA A 151 -8.97 1.98 4.15
C ALA A 151 -7.81 0.99 3.95
N ARG A 152 -6.80 0.99 4.84
CA ARG A 152 -5.73 -0.02 4.82
C ARG A 152 -6.27 -1.42 5.16
N THR A 153 -7.10 -1.54 6.18
CA THR A 153 -7.77 -2.81 6.54
C THR A 153 -8.57 -3.40 5.37
N LEU A 154 -9.24 -2.54 4.61
CA LEU A 154 -10.07 -2.91 3.46
C LEU A 154 -9.31 -2.96 2.11
N ASN A 155 -7.96 -3.00 2.12
CA ASN A 155 -7.07 -3.02 0.94
C ASN A 155 -7.18 -1.81 -0.02
N TRP A 156 -7.82 -0.70 0.37
CA TRP A 156 -7.89 0.54 -0.43
C TRP A 156 -6.63 1.41 -0.34
N GLY A 157 -5.73 1.11 0.61
CA GLY A 157 -4.42 1.74 0.74
C GLY A 157 -4.40 2.95 1.69
N GLY A 158 -3.21 3.51 1.89
CA GLY A 158 -2.97 4.59 2.87
C GLY A 158 -3.33 6.00 2.40
N GLY A 159 -3.58 6.19 1.10
CA GLY A 159 -3.93 7.48 0.53
C GLY A 159 -4.11 7.42 -0.98
N TYR A 160 -5.00 8.25 -1.52
CA TYR A 160 -5.16 8.45 -2.97
C TYR A 160 -3.91 9.10 -3.57
N THR A 161 -3.57 8.65 -4.78
CA THR A 161 -2.38 8.98 -5.57
C THR A 161 -2.72 9.37 -7.02
N ASP A 162 -3.88 10.01 -7.22
CA ASP A 162 -4.38 10.44 -8.54
C ASP A 162 -4.63 9.30 -9.56
N GLU A 163 -4.86 8.06 -9.10
CA GLU A 163 -5.30 6.96 -9.99
C GLU A 163 -6.61 7.32 -10.71
N PRO A 164 -6.80 6.96 -12.00
CA PRO A 164 -7.99 7.34 -12.74
C PRO A 164 -9.28 6.93 -12.02
N VAL A 165 -10.22 7.85 -11.81
CA VAL A 165 -11.48 7.57 -11.09
C VAL A 165 -12.29 6.41 -11.71
N SER A 166 -12.10 6.11 -13.00
CA SER A 166 -12.65 4.91 -13.64
C SER A 166 -12.08 3.60 -13.08
N LYS A 167 -10.78 3.55 -12.73
CA LYS A 167 -10.14 2.40 -12.06
C LYS A 167 -10.72 2.22 -10.65
N VAL A 168 -10.93 3.31 -9.92
CA VAL A 168 -11.65 3.32 -8.63
C VAL A 168 -13.05 2.74 -8.78
N LEU A 169 -13.83 3.18 -9.78
CA LEU A 169 -15.18 2.64 -10.03
C LEU A 169 -15.19 1.14 -10.31
N CYS A 170 -14.25 0.62 -11.11
CA CYS A 170 -14.10 -0.82 -11.31
C CYS A 170 -13.80 -1.54 -10.00
N HIS A 171 -12.92 -1.01 -9.14
CA HIS A 171 -12.66 -1.58 -7.82
C HIS A 171 -13.89 -1.57 -6.89
N VAL A 172 -14.76 -0.55 -6.98
CA VAL A 172 -16.04 -0.52 -6.24
C VAL A 172 -17.03 -1.55 -6.82
N GLU A 173 -16.98 -1.83 -8.11
CA GLU A 173 -17.83 -2.86 -8.75
C GLU A 173 -17.35 -4.29 -8.42
N ASP A 174 -16.04 -4.55 -8.55
CA ASP A 174 -15.39 -5.86 -8.40
C ASP A 174 -15.11 -6.28 -6.95
N GLY A 175 -15.13 -5.34 -6.00
CA GLY A 175 -14.80 -5.59 -4.60
C GLY A 175 -15.74 -6.61 -3.93
N SER A 176 -15.17 -7.47 -3.08
CA SER A 176 -15.94 -8.34 -2.18
C SER A 176 -16.69 -7.50 -1.15
N VAL A 177 -17.84 -7.99 -0.68
CA VAL A 177 -18.50 -7.43 0.51
C VAL A 177 -17.99 -8.18 1.73
N VAL A 178 -17.52 -7.45 2.72
CA VAL A 178 -17.09 -7.95 4.04
C VAL A 178 -17.92 -7.27 5.12
N GLN A 179 -18.01 -7.89 6.30
CA GLN A 179 -18.60 -7.23 7.46
C GLN A 179 -17.57 -6.34 8.15
N LEU A 180 -18.06 -5.34 8.89
CA LEU A 180 -17.30 -4.53 9.82
C LEU A 180 -18.12 -4.40 11.10
N ASP A 181 -17.63 -4.99 12.19
CA ASP A 181 -18.20 -4.79 13.52
C ASP A 181 -18.14 -3.31 13.91
N ARG A 182 -19.16 -2.84 14.62
CA ARG A 182 -19.28 -1.45 15.09
C ARG A 182 -19.74 -1.45 16.52
N TRP A 183 -19.26 -0.49 17.30
CA TRP A 183 -19.29 -0.58 18.76
C TRP A 183 -19.94 0.63 19.39
N ASN A 184 -20.94 0.41 20.23
CA ASN A 184 -21.60 1.47 21.00
C ASN A 184 -20.68 1.96 22.12
N LEU A 185 -20.71 3.26 22.39
CA LEU A 185 -20.16 3.88 23.60
C LEU A 185 -21.30 4.52 24.39
N LEU A 186 -21.71 3.88 25.48
CA LEU A 186 -22.73 4.39 26.40
C LEU A 186 -22.05 4.99 27.62
N VAL A 187 -22.31 6.28 27.88
CA VAL A 187 -21.74 7.01 29.03
C VAL A 187 -22.76 7.10 30.15
N GLU A 188 -22.45 6.49 31.29
CA GLU A 188 -23.22 6.56 32.52
C GLU A 188 -22.65 7.66 33.41
N LYS A 189 -23.52 8.59 33.82
CA LYS A 189 -23.14 9.78 34.59
C LYS A 189 -22.75 9.40 36.01
N SER A 190 -21.56 9.81 36.44
CA SER A 190 -21.24 9.86 37.87
C SER A 190 -22.08 10.95 38.56
N ALA A 191 -22.46 10.71 39.82
CA ALA A 191 -23.21 11.66 40.65
C ALA A 191 -22.32 12.72 41.33
N SER A 192 -21.01 12.67 41.12
CA SER A 192 -20.03 13.62 41.67
C SER A 192 -20.10 15.00 41.01
N GLN A 193 -19.75 16.04 41.78
CA GLN A 193 -19.66 17.43 41.29
C GLN A 193 -18.71 17.57 40.09
N PRO A 194 -18.90 18.57 39.21
CA PRO A 194 -18.17 18.65 37.95
C PRO A 194 -16.70 19.01 38.16
N GLU A 195 -15.81 18.04 37.92
CA GLU A 195 -14.46 18.35 37.46
C GLU A 195 -14.51 19.03 36.07
N GLU A 196 -13.43 19.73 35.73
CA GLU A 196 -13.26 20.39 34.44
C GLU A 196 -13.23 19.33 33.31
N GLY A 197 -14.31 19.20 32.54
CA GLY A 197 -14.46 18.18 31.49
C GLY A 197 -15.90 18.03 30.96
N THR A 198 -16.06 17.34 29.83
CA THR A 198 -17.37 17.01 29.26
C THR A 198 -17.90 15.68 29.83
N GLN A 199 -19.21 15.60 30.07
CA GLN A 199 -19.94 14.35 30.38
C GLN A 199 -20.46 13.63 29.13
N LYS A 200 -20.12 14.10 27.93
CA LYS A 200 -20.59 13.57 26.65
C LYS A 200 -19.41 13.41 25.68
N LEU A 201 -19.28 12.21 25.12
CA LEU A 201 -18.34 11.91 24.03
C LEU A 201 -18.75 12.61 22.72
N PRO A 202 -17.79 12.89 21.81
CA PRO A 202 -18.08 13.44 20.49
C PRO A 202 -18.90 12.45 19.63
N LEU A 203 -18.62 11.15 19.76
CA LEU A 203 -19.31 10.06 19.07
C LEU A 203 -19.79 9.02 20.09
N ASN A 204 -20.94 8.40 19.83
CA ASN A 204 -21.50 7.29 20.61
C ASN A 204 -21.34 5.92 19.91
N VAL A 205 -20.61 5.89 18.80
CA VAL A 205 -20.25 4.68 18.05
C VAL A 205 -18.83 4.84 17.52
N PHE A 206 -18.04 3.76 17.50
CA PHE A 206 -16.78 3.69 16.79
C PHE A 206 -16.72 2.50 15.82
N ASN A 207 -15.87 2.65 14.82
CA ASN A 207 -15.68 1.72 13.69
C ASN A 207 -14.21 1.28 13.60
N ASN A 208 -13.27 2.09 14.09
CA ASN A 208 -11.84 1.80 14.08
C ASN A 208 -11.34 1.52 15.51
N TYR A 209 -11.38 2.52 16.39
CA TYR A 209 -10.93 2.38 17.78
C TYR A 209 -11.40 3.50 18.71
N PHE A 210 -11.45 3.17 20.00
CA PHE A 210 -11.59 4.10 21.12
C PHE A 210 -10.31 4.04 21.97
N SER A 211 -9.80 5.17 22.46
CA SER A 211 -8.59 5.18 23.31
C SER A 211 -8.64 6.25 24.40
N LEU A 212 -7.79 6.05 25.42
CA LEU A 212 -7.58 6.99 26.51
C LEU A 212 -6.09 7.08 26.89
N GLY A 213 -5.69 8.23 27.42
CA GLY A 213 -4.29 8.52 27.76
C GLY A 213 -3.52 9.16 26.61
N PHE A 214 -2.27 8.72 26.39
CA PHE A 214 -1.31 9.39 25.49
C PHE A 214 -1.83 9.64 24.08
N ASP A 215 -2.36 8.61 23.39
CA ASP A 215 -2.90 8.74 22.02
C ASP A 215 -4.04 9.76 21.93
N ALA A 216 -4.97 9.70 22.88
CA ALA A 216 -6.05 10.66 22.99
C ALA A 216 -5.56 12.08 23.34
N HIS A 217 -4.47 12.22 24.10
CA HIS A 217 -3.87 13.51 24.43
C HIS A 217 -3.24 14.18 23.21
N VAL A 218 -2.42 13.44 22.44
CA VAL A 218 -1.83 13.91 21.18
C VAL A 218 -2.91 14.22 20.15
N THR A 219 -3.97 13.40 20.08
CA THR A 219 -5.12 13.65 19.20
C THR A 219 -5.86 14.94 19.60
N LEU A 220 -6.01 15.21 20.90
CA LEU A 220 -6.60 16.46 21.41
C LEU A 220 -5.74 17.68 21.09
N GLU A 221 -4.43 17.62 21.33
CA GLU A 221 -3.50 18.71 21.01
C GLU A 221 -3.45 19.01 19.50
N PHE A 222 -3.48 17.96 18.66
CA PHE A 222 -3.62 18.10 17.20
C PHE A 222 -4.92 18.80 16.81
N HIS A 223 -6.03 18.45 17.46
CA HIS A 223 -7.35 19.05 17.19
C HIS A 223 -7.39 20.51 17.61
N GLU A 224 -7.00 20.84 18.84
CA GLU A 224 -6.90 22.21 19.38
C GLU A 224 -5.97 23.07 18.50
N SER A 225 -4.81 22.52 18.09
CA SER A 225 -3.86 23.20 17.18
C SER A 225 -4.44 23.43 15.77
N ARG A 226 -5.19 22.45 15.23
CA ARG A 226 -5.83 22.51 13.91
C ARG A 226 -6.97 23.51 13.87
N GLU A 227 -7.76 23.61 14.94
CA GLU A 227 -8.80 24.62 15.07
C GLU A 227 -8.21 26.03 15.20
N ALA A 228 -7.11 26.19 15.95
CA ALA A 228 -6.42 27.46 16.10
C ALA A 228 -5.69 27.93 14.82
N ASN A 229 -5.17 27.02 13.99
CA ASN A 229 -4.38 27.38 12.81
C ASN A 229 -4.69 26.51 11.55
N PRO A 230 -5.91 26.53 10.98
CA PRO A 230 -6.31 25.57 9.93
C PRO A 230 -5.38 25.50 8.71
N GLU A 231 -4.82 26.65 8.28
CA GLU A 231 -3.89 26.75 7.15
C GLU A 231 -2.59 25.93 7.31
N LYS A 232 -2.14 25.68 8.55
CA LYS A 232 -0.93 24.88 8.81
C LYS A 232 -1.15 23.38 8.56
N PHE A 233 -2.40 22.92 8.60
CA PHE A 233 -2.79 21.49 8.56
C PHE A 233 -3.40 21.04 7.23
N ASN A 234 -3.19 21.83 6.16
CA ASN A 234 -3.67 21.54 4.81
C ASN A 234 -2.89 20.43 4.08
N SER A 235 -1.85 19.84 4.68
CA SER A 235 -0.99 18.83 4.06
C SER A 235 -0.94 17.53 4.89
N ARG A 236 -1.22 16.39 4.25
CA ARG A 236 -1.11 15.05 4.87
C ARG A 236 0.29 14.81 5.46
N PHE A 237 1.34 15.29 4.80
CA PHE A 237 2.72 15.15 5.27
C PHE A 237 2.96 15.95 6.56
N ARG A 238 2.56 17.24 6.58
CA ARG A 238 2.67 18.09 7.78
C ARG A 238 1.84 17.53 8.94
N ASN A 239 0.65 17.02 8.65
CA ASN A 239 -0.22 16.40 9.65
C ASN A 239 0.46 15.17 10.27
N LYS A 240 1.05 14.27 9.48
CA LYS A 240 1.85 13.14 10.00
C LYS A 240 3.05 13.59 10.84
N MET A 241 3.76 14.64 10.39
CA MET A 241 4.90 15.19 11.12
C MET A 241 4.50 15.84 12.46
N PHE A 242 3.27 16.35 12.60
CA PHE A 242 2.75 16.77 13.90
C PHE A 242 2.67 15.58 14.87
N TYR A 243 2.04 14.47 14.47
CA TYR A 243 1.92 13.29 15.35
C TYR A 243 3.30 12.72 15.74
N ALA A 244 4.27 12.71 14.81
CA ALA A 244 5.64 12.31 15.11
C ALA A 244 6.35 13.29 16.07
N GLY A 245 6.16 14.61 15.88
CA GLY A 245 6.74 15.65 16.74
C GLY A 245 6.15 15.65 18.15
N ALA A 246 4.82 15.55 18.27
CA ALA A 246 4.11 15.48 19.55
C ALA A 246 4.51 14.23 20.34
N ALA A 247 4.67 13.07 19.66
CA ALA A 247 5.18 11.85 20.28
C ALA A 247 6.59 12.04 20.88
N PHE A 248 7.42 12.92 20.31
CA PHE A 248 8.76 13.22 20.80
C PHE A 248 8.78 14.32 21.88
N SER A 249 7.95 15.37 21.78
CA SER A 249 7.89 16.43 22.79
C SER A 249 7.29 15.94 24.11
N ASP A 250 6.24 15.11 24.06
CA ASP A 250 5.64 14.53 25.27
C ASP A 250 6.38 13.30 25.80
N PHE A 251 7.32 12.73 25.02
CA PHE A 251 8.32 11.83 25.61
C PHE A 251 9.23 12.56 26.61
N LEU A 252 9.46 13.86 26.40
CA LEU A 252 10.21 14.73 27.33
C LEU A 252 9.29 15.30 28.43
N GLN A 253 8.03 15.65 28.12
CA GLN A 253 7.07 16.18 29.10
C GLN A 253 6.29 15.06 29.82
N ARG A 254 6.55 14.90 31.12
CA ARG A 254 6.07 13.77 31.96
C ARG A 254 4.57 13.80 32.32
N SER A 255 3.71 14.39 31.48
CA SER A 255 2.31 14.75 31.79
C SER A 255 1.36 13.57 32.05
N SER A 256 1.55 12.42 31.38
CA SER A 256 0.61 11.28 31.41
C SER A 256 1.00 10.12 32.37
N ARG A 257 1.82 10.37 33.40
CA ARG A 257 2.40 9.30 34.25
C ARG A 257 1.44 8.52 35.14
N ASP A 258 0.19 8.97 35.31
CA ASP A 258 -0.76 8.43 36.29
C ASP A 258 -2.08 7.92 35.68
N LEU A 259 -2.15 7.60 34.38
CA LEU A 259 -3.39 7.06 33.79
C LEU A 259 -3.88 5.81 34.54
N SER A 260 -3.01 4.82 34.71
CA SER A 260 -3.33 3.51 35.32
C SER A 260 -3.92 3.58 36.73
N LYS A 261 -3.61 4.64 37.50
CA LYS A 261 -4.14 4.85 38.86
C LYS A 261 -5.59 5.33 38.90
N HIS A 262 -6.11 5.86 37.78
CA HIS A 262 -7.41 6.55 37.74
C HIS A 262 -8.40 5.90 36.76
N VAL A 263 -8.14 4.65 36.39
CA VAL A 263 -8.99 3.85 35.50
C VAL A 263 -9.26 2.49 36.14
N ARG A 264 -10.46 1.95 35.92
CA ARG A 264 -10.82 0.56 36.17
C ARG A 264 -11.36 -0.01 34.86
N VAL A 265 -10.85 -1.16 34.42
CA VAL A 265 -11.23 -1.79 33.15
C VAL A 265 -11.64 -3.22 33.40
N VAL A 266 -12.90 -3.54 33.09
CA VAL A 266 -13.44 -4.90 33.17
C VAL A 266 -13.86 -5.34 31.78
N CYS A 267 -13.38 -6.49 31.32
CA CYS A 267 -13.66 -7.04 29.99
C CYS A 267 -14.28 -8.44 30.14
N ASP A 268 -15.49 -8.64 29.61
CA ASP A 268 -16.28 -9.89 29.76
C ASP A 268 -16.35 -10.42 31.23
N GLY A 269 -16.33 -9.51 32.21
CA GLY A 269 -16.32 -9.81 33.65
C GLY A 269 -14.92 -9.94 34.28
N THR A 270 -13.85 -10.05 33.50
CA THR A 270 -12.45 -10.09 33.96
C THR A 270 -11.95 -8.69 34.30
N ASP A 271 -11.54 -8.44 35.54
CA ASP A 271 -10.95 -7.16 35.94
C ASP A 271 -9.46 -7.09 35.56
N LEU A 272 -9.13 -6.20 34.61
CA LEU A 272 -7.78 -5.98 34.09
C LEU A 272 -7.03 -4.87 34.84
N THR A 273 -7.70 -4.19 35.77
CA THR A 273 -7.14 -3.06 36.53
C THR A 273 -5.84 -3.39 37.25
N PRO A 274 -5.64 -4.58 37.87
CA PRO A 274 -4.36 -4.95 38.47
C PRO A 274 -3.21 -4.97 37.45
N LYS A 275 -3.39 -5.63 36.29
CA LYS A 275 -2.38 -5.69 35.21
C LYS A 275 -2.07 -4.29 34.64
N ILE A 276 -3.10 -3.44 34.50
CA ILE A 276 -2.95 -2.05 34.04
C ILE A 276 -2.14 -1.20 35.04
N GLN A 277 -2.34 -1.40 36.34
CA GLN A 277 -1.61 -0.69 37.41
C GLN A 277 -0.17 -1.18 37.56
N GLU A 278 0.05 -2.49 37.48
CA GLU A 278 1.36 -3.13 37.55
C GLU A 278 2.28 -2.69 36.40
N LEU A 279 1.78 -2.79 35.16
CA LEU A 279 2.52 -2.43 33.94
C LEU A 279 2.49 -0.91 33.64
N LYS A 280 1.73 -0.15 34.44
CA LYS A 280 1.68 1.33 34.45
C LYS A 280 1.37 1.95 33.08
N PHE A 281 0.47 1.36 32.29
CA PHE A 281 0.18 1.85 30.94
C PHE A 281 -0.17 3.34 30.92
N GLN A 282 0.41 4.06 29.95
CA GLN A 282 0.13 5.47 29.67
C GLN A 282 -0.89 5.67 28.55
N CYS A 283 -1.22 4.61 27.82
CA CYS A 283 -2.33 4.58 26.88
C CYS A 283 -3.01 3.20 26.90
N ILE A 284 -4.33 3.19 26.75
CA ILE A 284 -5.14 1.98 26.56
C ILE A 284 -5.97 2.20 25.29
N VAL A 285 -5.99 1.20 24.42
CA VAL A 285 -6.72 1.22 23.14
C VAL A 285 -7.69 0.04 23.09
N PHE A 286 -8.92 0.33 22.71
CA PHE A 286 -9.98 -0.62 22.38
C PHE A 286 -10.14 -0.60 20.86
N LEU A 287 -9.58 -1.61 20.21
CA LEU A 287 -9.36 -1.67 18.78
C LEU A 287 -10.33 -2.65 18.12
N ASN A 288 -10.89 -2.26 16.98
CA ASN A 288 -11.82 -3.07 16.17
C ASN A 288 -11.25 -3.43 14.79
N ILE A 289 -10.16 -2.77 14.35
CA ILE A 289 -9.53 -3.05 13.06
C ILE A 289 -8.03 -3.30 13.22
N PRO A 290 -7.38 -4.13 12.37
CA PRO A 290 -5.95 -4.42 12.45
C PRO A 290 -4.97 -3.25 12.23
N ARG A 291 -5.47 -2.02 12.05
CA ARG A 291 -4.67 -0.86 11.65
C ARG A 291 -4.92 0.30 12.60
N TYR A 292 -3.81 0.87 13.07
CA TYR A 292 -3.78 1.97 14.03
C TYR A 292 -2.64 2.92 13.66
N CYS A 293 -2.76 4.19 14.03
CA CYS A 293 -1.72 5.21 13.87
C CYS A 293 -1.07 5.20 12.46
N ALA A 294 -1.90 5.38 11.43
CA ALA A 294 -1.50 5.41 10.02
C ALA A 294 -0.88 4.11 9.46
N GLY A 295 -1.28 2.96 10.01
CA GLY A 295 -1.10 1.63 9.40
C GLY A 295 -0.30 0.62 10.22
N THR A 296 0.19 0.98 11.41
CA THR A 296 0.81 0.03 12.36
C THR A 296 -0.17 -1.07 12.80
N MET A 297 0.34 -2.21 13.26
CA MET A 297 -0.45 -3.39 13.65
C MET A 297 -0.26 -3.69 15.15
N PRO A 298 -0.95 -2.97 16.05
CA PRO A 298 -0.65 -2.95 17.48
C PRO A 298 -0.96 -4.25 18.23
N TRP A 299 -1.77 -5.16 17.66
CA TRP A 299 -2.02 -6.50 18.22
C TRP A 299 -0.86 -7.49 17.93
N GLY A 300 -0.05 -7.19 16.90
CA GLY A 300 1.00 -8.08 16.41
C GLY A 300 0.47 -9.39 15.83
N ASN A 301 1.38 -10.35 15.65
CA ASN A 301 1.04 -11.72 15.23
C ASN A 301 0.80 -12.59 16.47
N THR A 302 -0.19 -13.48 16.43
CA THR A 302 -0.52 -14.41 17.54
C THR A 302 0.22 -15.75 17.48
N GLY A 303 1.06 -15.99 16.46
CA GLY A 303 1.71 -17.28 16.21
C GLY A 303 2.50 -17.87 17.41
N ASP A 304 3.04 -17.01 18.28
CA ASP A 304 3.86 -17.42 19.43
C ASP A 304 3.07 -17.53 20.75
N HIS A 305 1.80 -17.08 20.80
CA HIS A 305 0.99 -17.04 22.02
C HIS A 305 -0.39 -17.67 21.82
N ARG A 306 -0.65 -18.78 22.53
CA ARG A 306 -1.90 -19.57 22.39
C ARG A 306 -3.13 -18.98 23.09
N ASP A 307 -2.98 -17.85 23.78
CA ASP A 307 -4.03 -17.27 24.62
C ASP A 307 -4.98 -16.33 23.85
N PHE A 308 -4.65 -15.99 22.60
CA PHE A 308 -5.39 -15.03 21.79
C PHE A 308 -5.54 -15.49 20.33
N GLU A 309 -6.74 -15.29 19.77
CA GLU A 309 -7.00 -15.53 18.35
C GLU A 309 -6.43 -14.40 17.47
N PRO A 310 -6.18 -14.65 16.17
CA PRO A 310 -5.82 -13.60 15.21
C PRO A 310 -6.88 -12.51 15.16
N GLN A 311 -6.46 -11.25 15.21
CA GLN A 311 -7.38 -10.10 15.16
C GLN A 311 -8.20 -10.08 13.87
N ARG A 312 -9.52 -9.88 14.02
CA ARG A 312 -10.48 -9.70 12.94
C ARG A 312 -11.25 -8.39 13.14
N HIS A 313 -12.16 -8.08 12.22
CA HIS A 313 -13.03 -6.90 12.29
C HIS A 313 -14.50 -7.28 12.03
N ASP A 314 -14.77 -8.58 12.20
CA ASP A 314 -15.99 -9.29 11.82
C ASP A 314 -16.14 -10.62 12.62
N ASP A 315 -15.69 -10.63 13.88
CA ASP A 315 -15.81 -11.73 14.84
C ASP A 315 -16.71 -11.41 16.05
N GLY A 316 -17.16 -10.17 16.17
CA GLY A 316 -17.93 -9.64 17.29
C GLY A 316 -17.08 -9.36 18.53
N CYS A 317 -15.76 -9.21 18.40
CA CYS A 317 -14.81 -8.92 19.47
C CYS A 317 -14.07 -7.58 19.28
N ILE A 318 -13.53 -7.05 20.38
CA ILE A 318 -12.57 -5.94 20.40
C ILE A 318 -11.30 -6.33 21.14
N GLU A 319 -10.17 -5.95 20.56
CA GLU A 319 -8.85 -6.08 21.15
C GLU A 319 -8.59 -4.96 22.16
N VAL A 320 -8.22 -5.34 23.38
CA VAL A 320 -7.85 -4.43 24.46
C VAL A 320 -6.33 -4.45 24.60
N ILE A 321 -5.71 -3.31 24.31
CA ILE A 321 -4.25 -3.18 24.18
C ILE A 321 -3.75 -2.14 25.17
N GLY A 322 -2.77 -2.54 25.99
CA GLY A 322 -2.06 -1.66 26.91
C GLY A 322 -0.76 -1.17 26.31
N PHE A 323 -0.45 0.12 26.48
CA PHE A 323 0.80 0.69 26.01
C PHE A 323 1.59 1.41 27.10
N THR A 324 2.87 1.09 27.16
CA THR A 324 3.92 1.95 27.69
C THR A 324 4.47 2.88 26.61
N MET A 325 5.15 3.96 27.00
CA MET A 325 5.89 4.84 26.07
C MET A 325 6.88 4.07 25.19
N ALA A 326 7.54 3.04 25.73
CA ALA A 326 8.46 2.20 24.97
C ALA A 326 7.73 1.42 23.86
N SER A 327 6.60 0.78 24.18
CA SER A 327 5.79 0.08 23.17
C SER A 327 5.16 1.02 22.14
N LEU A 328 4.75 2.24 22.52
CA LEU A 328 4.28 3.25 21.56
C LEU A 328 5.36 3.68 20.57
N ALA A 329 6.59 3.90 21.06
CA ALA A 329 7.73 4.22 20.20
C ALA A 329 8.08 3.04 19.26
N ALA A 330 7.98 1.80 19.76
CA ALA A 330 8.28 0.59 18.98
C ALA A 330 7.27 0.31 17.84
N LEU A 331 6.04 0.82 17.90
CA LEU A 331 5.00 0.57 16.86
C LEU A 331 5.46 0.92 15.44
N GLN A 332 6.25 1.99 15.28
CA GLN A 332 6.70 2.46 13.96
C GLN A 332 7.78 1.56 13.34
N VAL A 333 8.46 0.74 14.15
CA VAL A 333 9.46 -0.25 13.70
C VAL A 333 8.93 -1.68 13.72
N GLY A 334 7.60 -1.86 13.71
CA GLY A 334 6.94 -3.18 13.69
C GLY A 334 6.71 -3.82 15.06
N GLY A 335 6.96 -3.09 16.15
CA GLY A 335 6.56 -3.51 17.49
C GLY A 335 5.04 -3.55 17.68
N HIS A 336 4.60 -4.11 18.81
CA HIS A 336 3.20 -4.23 19.19
C HIS A 336 2.96 -3.71 20.63
N GLY A 337 1.71 -3.52 21.01
CA GLY A 337 1.31 -3.25 22.39
C GLY A 337 1.22 -4.52 23.24
N GLU A 338 0.98 -4.35 24.54
CA GLU A 338 0.71 -5.48 25.42
C GLU A 338 -0.75 -5.94 25.25
N ARG A 339 -0.94 -7.21 24.90
CA ARG A 339 -2.27 -7.81 24.71
C ARG A 339 -2.92 -8.05 26.08
N LEU A 340 -4.08 -7.44 26.31
CA LEU A 340 -4.79 -7.53 27.60
C LEU A 340 -6.01 -8.45 27.52
N HIS A 341 -6.83 -8.31 26.48
CA HIS A 341 -8.01 -9.15 26.26
C HIS A 341 -8.47 -9.05 24.79
N GLN A 342 -9.22 -10.05 24.33
CA GLN A 342 -10.12 -9.94 23.19
C GLN A 342 -11.54 -10.21 23.74
N CYS A 343 -12.49 -9.28 23.61
CA CYS A 343 -13.73 -9.30 24.41
C CYS A 343 -14.97 -8.76 23.70
N ARG A 344 -16.16 -9.00 24.27
CA ARG A 344 -17.48 -8.59 23.72
C ARG A 344 -18.17 -7.46 24.47
N GLU A 345 -17.84 -7.29 25.75
CA GLU A 345 -18.29 -6.16 26.57
C GLU A 345 -17.13 -5.60 27.39
N VAL A 346 -17.02 -4.27 27.43
CA VAL A 346 -16.09 -3.56 28.33
C VAL A 346 -16.85 -2.59 29.22
N VAL A 347 -16.54 -2.62 30.51
CA VAL A 347 -16.90 -1.57 31.47
C VAL A 347 -15.63 -0.82 31.86
N LEU A 348 -15.48 0.40 31.36
CA LEU A 348 -14.39 1.33 31.71
C LEU A 348 -14.93 2.36 32.71
N THR A 349 -14.35 2.48 33.90
CA THR A 349 -14.64 3.58 34.83
C THR A 349 -13.43 4.50 34.92
N THR A 350 -13.63 5.81 34.77
CA THR A 350 -12.62 6.85 34.98
C THR A 350 -12.90 7.61 36.29
N PHE A 351 -11.85 7.82 37.09
CA PHE A 351 -11.96 8.45 38.42
C PHE A 351 -11.46 9.90 38.48
N LYS A 352 -10.96 10.43 37.36
CA LYS A 352 -10.61 11.84 37.13
C LYS A 352 -10.94 12.23 35.70
N THR A 353 -10.93 13.52 35.36
CA THR A 353 -10.92 13.95 33.96
C THR A 353 -9.72 13.35 33.22
N VAL A 354 -9.97 12.67 32.10
CA VAL A 354 -8.93 12.10 31.22
C VAL A 354 -9.17 12.48 29.76
N PRO A 355 -8.11 12.67 28.95
CA PRO A 355 -8.25 12.76 27.50
C PRO A 355 -8.67 11.39 26.96
N VAL A 356 -9.71 11.39 26.12
CA VAL A 356 -10.20 10.23 25.37
C VAL A 356 -10.45 10.64 23.92
N GLN A 357 -10.39 9.70 22.97
CA GLN A 357 -10.81 9.95 21.59
C GLN A 357 -11.62 8.78 21.03
N VAL A 358 -12.47 9.07 20.05
CA VAL A 358 -13.32 8.10 19.34
C VAL A 358 -13.12 8.28 17.84
N ASP A 359 -12.58 7.27 17.13
CA ASP A 359 -12.33 7.32 15.67
C ASP A 359 -11.58 8.58 15.16
N GLY A 360 -10.73 9.17 16.00
CA GLY A 360 -9.95 10.39 15.73
C GLY A 360 -10.59 11.70 16.23
N GLU A 361 -11.76 11.66 16.86
CA GLU A 361 -12.42 12.83 17.47
C GLU A 361 -12.19 12.84 19.00
N PRO A 362 -11.41 13.81 19.54
CA PRO A 362 -10.98 13.83 20.94
C PRO A 362 -11.90 14.65 21.86
N CYS A 363 -11.85 14.37 23.17
CA CYS A 363 -12.41 15.23 24.21
C CYS A 363 -11.76 14.99 25.59
N ARG A 364 -11.95 15.94 26.54
CA ARG A 364 -11.62 15.75 27.96
C ARG A 364 -12.84 15.18 28.69
N LEU A 365 -12.87 13.87 28.91
CA LEU A 365 -14.00 13.18 29.55
C LEU A 365 -13.90 13.30 31.08
N ALA A 366 -14.91 13.89 31.70
CA ALA A 366 -15.07 13.96 33.16
C ALA A 366 -15.30 12.55 33.77
N PRO A 367 -15.09 12.34 35.09
CA PRO A 367 -15.27 11.04 35.75
C PRO A 367 -16.59 10.35 35.38
N SER A 368 -16.50 9.21 34.70
CA SER A 368 -17.64 8.53 34.06
C SER A 368 -17.46 7.02 34.06
N THR A 369 -18.56 6.27 33.94
CA THR A 369 -18.48 4.85 33.53
C THR A 369 -18.96 4.73 32.08
N LEU A 370 -18.13 4.11 31.24
CA LEU A 370 -18.45 3.80 29.86
C LEU A 370 -18.73 2.31 29.73
N ARG A 371 -19.78 1.97 28.99
CA ARG A 371 -20.06 0.61 28.50
C ARG A 371 -19.78 0.56 27.01
N ILE A 372 -18.90 -0.35 26.61
CA ILE A 372 -18.57 -0.68 25.22
C ILE A 372 -19.22 -2.02 24.89
N SER A 373 -19.99 -2.07 23.81
CA SER A 373 -20.71 -3.29 23.39
C SER A 373 -20.93 -3.29 21.87
N LEU A 374 -21.02 -4.48 21.29
CA LEU A 374 -21.30 -4.64 19.86
C LEU A 374 -22.67 -3.99 19.51
N ARG A 375 -22.68 -3.15 18.47
CA ARG A 375 -23.86 -2.43 17.98
C ARG A 375 -24.55 -3.16 16.86
N ASN A 376 -23.82 -3.34 15.76
CA ASN A 376 -24.23 -4.00 14.53
C ASN A 376 -22.98 -4.29 13.67
N GLN A 377 -23.19 -5.00 12.57
CA GLN A 377 -22.21 -5.10 11.50
C GLN A 377 -22.62 -4.20 10.33
N ALA A 378 -21.64 -3.54 9.71
CA ALA A 378 -21.81 -2.78 8.49
C ALA A 378 -21.26 -3.54 7.28
N ASN A 379 -22.00 -3.48 6.17
CA ASN A 379 -21.50 -3.97 4.89
C ASN A 379 -20.40 -3.02 4.35
N MET A 380 -19.19 -3.53 4.16
CA MET A 380 -18.06 -2.79 3.59
C MET A 380 -17.61 -3.43 2.28
N VAL A 381 -17.07 -2.64 1.34
CA VAL A 381 -16.42 -3.16 0.13
C VAL A 381 -14.92 -3.28 0.40
N GLN A 382 -14.38 -4.49 0.34
CA GLN A 382 -12.94 -4.73 0.35
C GLN A 382 -12.40 -4.71 -1.09
N LYS A 383 -11.30 -3.99 -1.35
CA LYS A 383 -10.67 -3.95 -2.68
C LYS A 383 -10.07 -5.32 -2.99
N SER A 384 -10.56 -5.96 -4.05
CA SER A 384 -10.13 -7.30 -4.46
C SER A 384 -8.66 -7.32 -4.85
N LYS A 385 -7.84 -8.07 -4.10
CA LYS A 385 -6.53 -8.53 -4.57
C LYS A 385 -6.78 -9.50 -5.74
N ARG A 386 -6.38 -9.15 -6.97
CA ARG A 386 -6.69 -9.98 -8.15
C ARG A 386 -6.04 -11.36 -8.02
N ARG A 387 -6.87 -12.41 -8.07
CA ARG A 387 -6.46 -13.81 -8.11
C ARG A 387 -6.15 -14.19 -9.57
N THR A 388 -4.90 -14.50 -9.89
CA THR A 388 -4.54 -15.18 -11.15
C THR A 388 -4.90 -16.66 -11.05
N SER A 389 -5.37 -17.25 -12.15
CA SER A 389 -6.04 -18.55 -12.17
C SER A 389 -5.32 -19.57 -13.05
N VAL A 390 -4.47 -20.39 -12.43
CA VAL A 390 -4.17 -21.76 -12.88
C VAL A 390 -3.97 -22.62 -11.60
N PRO A 391 -4.67 -23.75 -11.42
CA PRO A 391 -4.36 -24.66 -10.32
C PRO A 391 -3.06 -25.41 -10.63
N LEU A 392 -2.04 -25.26 -9.79
CA LEU A 392 -0.88 -26.13 -9.86
C LEU A 392 -1.26 -27.49 -9.24
N LEU A 393 -1.16 -28.57 -10.02
CA LEU A 393 -1.59 -29.92 -9.62
C LEU A 393 -0.79 -30.55 -8.46
N ASN A 394 0.23 -29.86 -7.94
CA ASN A 394 1.17 -30.38 -6.95
C ASN A 394 0.81 -30.06 -5.48
N ASP A 395 -0.05 -29.08 -5.21
CA ASP A 395 -0.42 -28.73 -3.82
C ASP A 395 -1.45 -29.68 -3.19
N ILE A 396 -2.10 -30.53 -4.01
CA ILE A 396 -3.08 -31.52 -3.55
C ILE A 396 -2.42 -32.68 -2.79
N GLN A 397 -1.14 -32.98 -3.00
CA GLN A 397 -0.48 -34.12 -2.36
C GLN A 397 0.16 -33.84 -0.99
N LYS A 398 0.32 -32.57 -0.57
CA LYS A 398 0.86 -32.24 0.77
C LYS A 398 -0.20 -31.94 1.84
N VAL A 399 -1.45 -31.75 1.46
CA VAL A 399 -2.57 -31.48 2.41
C VAL A 399 -3.27 -32.77 2.86
N CYS A 400 -3.17 -33.87 2.09
CA CYS A 400 -3.92 -35.12 2.33
C CYS A 400 -3.33 -36.08 3.40
N ALA A 401 -2.57 -35.59 4.39
CA ALA A 401 -1.95 -36.43 5.42
C ALA A 401 -2.35 -36.11 6.88
N ALA A 402 -2.98 -34.96 7.16
CA ALA A 402 -3.27 -34.52 8.53
C ALA A 402 -4.75 -34.72 8.97
N ASP A 403 -5.73 -34.45 8.11
CA ASP A 403 -7.13 -34.26 8.52
C ASP A 403 -8.11 -35.36 8.07
N LEU A 404 -7.76 -36.63 8.31
CA LEU A 404 -8.65 -37.77 8.03
C LEU A 404 -9.55 -38.18 9.22
N ARG A 405 -9.81 -37.26 10.17
CA ARG A 405 -10.77 -37.44 11.28
C ARG A 405 -11.48 -36.15 11.72
N ARG A 406 -12.48 -35.69 10.95
CA ARG A 406 -13.65 -34.90 11.43
C ARG A 406 -14.69 -34.68 10.32
N LEU A 407 -15.39 -35.76 9.94
CA LEU A 407 -16.60 -35.67 9.10
C LEU A 407 -17.82 -35.31 9.97
N SER A 408 -18.22 -34.03 10.01
CA SER A 408 -19.61 -33.56 10.26
C SER A 408 -19.74 -32.04 10.44
N ALA A 409 -19.76 -31.27 9.35
CA ALA A 409 -20.30 -29.90 9.31
C ALA A 409 -20.71 -29.51 7.87
N PRO A 410 -21.68 -28.60 7.66
CA PRO A 410 -22.11 -28.18 6.32
C PRO A 410 -21.10 -27.21 5.67
N PRO A 411 -21.09 -27.07 4.33
CA PRO A 411 -20.15 -26.20 3.65
C PRO A 411 -20.70 -24.77 3.53
N ASP A 412 -20.18 -23.85 4.35
CA ASP A 412 -20.03 -22.43 3.99
C ASP A 412 -19.05 -21.75 4.97
N SER A 413 -18.36 -20.70 4.51
CA SER A 413 -17.33 -19.92 5.23
C SER A 413 -16.03 -20.65 5.65
N PHE A 414 -15.06 -20.70 4.73
CA PHE A 414 -13.63 -20.71 5.10
C PHE A 414 -12.85 -19.80 4.14
N SER A 415 -12.48 -18.61 4.60
CA SER A 415 -11.55 -17.71 3.92
C SER A 415 -10.30 -17.51 4.80
N VAL A 416 -9.30 -18.37 4.57
CA VAL A 416 -7.98 -18.24 5.24
C VAL A 416 -7.31 -16.95 4.75
N PRO A 417 -6.85 -16.04 5.64
CA PRO A 417 -6.08 -14.88 5.25
C PRO A 417 -4.76 -15.32 4.62
N HIS A 418 -4.57 -15.07 3.32
CA HIS A 418 -3.32 -15.42 2.64
C HIS A 418 -2.24 -14.39 2.95
N ALA A 419 -1.09 -14.88 3.41
CA ALA A 419 0.14 -14.12 3.56
C ALA A 419 0.64 -13.57 2.20
N VAL A 420 1.56 -12.60 2.26
CA VAL A 420 2.35 -12.22 1.09
C VAL A 420 3.15 -13.44 0.64
N PRO A 421 3.21 -13.79 -0.66
CA PRO A 421 4.01 -14.92 -1.12
C PRO A 421 5.50 -14.72 -0.78
N ASP A 422 6.12 -15.70 -0.12
CA ASP A 422 7.54 -15.59 0.29
C ASP A 422 8.47 -15.33 -0.90
N ARG A 423 8.11 -15.84 -2.09
CA ARG A 423 8.81 -15.61 -3.36
C ARG A 423 7.83 -15.46 -4.53
N LEU A 424 8.21 -14.61 -5.48
CA LEU A 424 7.55 -14.36 -6.75
C LEU A 424 8.47 -14.76 -7.89
N ARG A 425 7.94 -15.49 -8.88
CA ARG A 425 8.65 -15.88 -10.10
C ARG A 425 8.12 -15.04 -11.26
N LEU A 426 8.92 -14.07 -11.70
CA LEU A 426 8.53 -13.10 -12.72
C LEU A 426 9.18 -13.43 -14.06
N ARG A 427 8.39 -13.44 -15.14
CA ARG A 427 8.93 -13.40 -16.50
C ARG A 427 9.22 -11.95 -16.89
N VAL A 428 10.45 -11.67 -17.29
CA VAL A 428 10.88 -10.35 -17.76
C VAL A 428 10.64 -10.28 -19.27
N ASN A 429 9.88 -9.29 -19.74
CA ASN A 429 9.67 -9.03 -21.17
C ASN A 429 10.10 -7.58 -21.49
N ARG A 430 10.89 -7.37 -22.56
CA ARG A 430 11.33 -6.04 -23.01
C ARG A 430 10.46 -5.51 -24.15
N ILE A 431 10.32 -4.20 -24.19
CA ILE A 431 9.64 -3.41 -25.21
C ILE A 431 10.58 -2.28 -25.62
N SER A 432 10.75 -2.01 -26.91
CA SER A 432 11.56 -0.87 -27.37
C SER A 432 10.78 0.46 -27.25
N LEU A 433 11.48 1.55 -26.94
CA LEU A 433 10.88 2.89 -26.87
C LEU A 433 10.16 3.27 -28.18
N GLN A 434 10.74 2.92 -29.33
CA GLN A 434 10.14 3.19 -30.63
C GLN A 434 8.79 2.47 -30.81
N GLU A 435 8.66 1.23 -30.33
CA GLU A 435 7.41 0.48 -30.43
C GLU A 435 6.38 0.93 -29.40
N TYR A 436 6.84 1.27 -28.19
CA TYR A 436 6.05 1.87 -27.12
C TYR A 436 5.30 3.13 -27.58
N ASP A 437 6.01 4.05 -28.25
CA ASP A 437 5.42 5.24 -28.86
C ASP A 437 4.57 4.91 -30.12
N ARG A 438 5.07 4.05 -31.02
CA ARG A 438 4.37 3.68 -32.27
C ARG A 438 3.01 3.03 -32.02
N LEU A 439 2.89 2.21 -30.97
CA LEU A 439 1.65 1.54 -30.58
C LEU A 439 0.79 2.40 -29.63
N GLN A 440 1.15 3.67 -29.40
CA GLN A 440 0.41 4.61 -28.54
C GLN A 440 0.14 4.05 -27.13
N TYR A 441 1.13 3.34 -26.59
CA TYR A 441 1.09 2.73 -25.26
C TYR A 441 0.06 1.59 -25.11
N ASP A 442 -0.61 1.15 -26.19
CA ASP A 442 -1.62 0.07 -26.21
C ASP A 442 -1.07 -1.22 -25.62
N LYS A 443 -1.63 -1.61 -24.47
CA LYS A 443 -1.07 -2.66 -23.62
C LYS A 443 -1.15 -4.06 -24.22
N GLU A 444 -2.25 -4.40 -24.91
CA GLU A 444 -2.41 -5.74 -25.50
C GLU A 444 -1.42 -5.88 -26.66
N ARG A 445 -1.38 -4.88 -27.55
CA ARG A 445 -0.49 -4.88 -28.70
C ARG A 445 0.99 -4.84 -28.30
N LEU A 446 1.33 -4.11 -27.23
CA LEU A 446 2.69 -4.07 -26.68
C LEU A 446 3.10 -5.36 -25.98
N ARG A 447 2.17 -6.10 -25.38
CA ARG A 447 2.44 -7.44 -24.82
C ARG A 447 2.72 -8.44 -25.94
N ASP A 448 1.93 -8.42 -27.01
CA ASP A 448 2.07 -9.32 -28.17
C ASP A 448 3.42 -9.19 -28.89
N ILE A 449 4.00 -7.98 -28.92
CA ILE A 449 5.32 -7.72 -29.53
C ILE A 449 6.48 -7.76 -28.52
N SER A 450 6.21 -7.90 -27.23
CA SER A 450 7.26 -7.88 -26.20
C SER A 450 8.18 -9.10 -26.33
N ILE A 451 9.48 -8.87 -26.20
CA ILE A 451 10.50 -9.90 -26.37
C ILE A 451 10.82 -10.47 -24.99
N PRO A 452 10.69 -11.79 -24.74
CA PRO A 452 11.09 -12.38 -23.47
C PRO A 452 12.60 -12.23 -23.25
N VAL A 453 12.98 -11.74 -22.08
CA VAL A 453 14.37 -11.62 -21.62
C VAL A 453 14.77 -12.84 -20.80
N GLY A 454 13.92 -13.29 -19.87
CA GLY A 454 14.16 -14.47 -19.03
C GLY A 454 13.28 -14.48 -17.79
N ILE A 455 13.68 -15.20 -16.74
CA ILE A 455 12.91 -15.34 -15.49
C ILE A 455 13.77 -14.96 -14.28
N VAL A 456 13.23 -14.08 -13.43
CA VAL A 456 13.82 -13.71 -12.12
C VAL A 456 12.94 -14.22 -10.97
N VAL A 457 13.55 -14.61 -9.87
CA VAL A 457 12.85 -14.99 -8.63
C VAL A 457 13.21 -13.99 -7.52
N VAL A 458 12.21 -13.23 -7.08
CA VAL A 458 12.34 -12.18 -6.05
C VAL A 458 11.44 -12.49 -4.85
N ARG A 459 11.54 -11.72 -3.76
CA ARG A 459 10.62 -11.85 -2.62
C ARG A 459 9.29 -11.12 -2.88
N GLY A 460 8.22 -11.48 -2.18
CA GLY A 460 6.91 -10.79 -2.30
C GLY A 460 6.88 -9.34 -1.81
N ASP A 461 7.87 -8.95 -1.01
CA ASP A 461 8.12 -7.61 -0.47
C ASP A 461 9.26 -6.87 -1.22
N CYS A 462 9.66 -7.35 -2.39
CA CYS A 462 10.73 -6.74 -3.19
C CYS A 462 10.28 -5.39 -3.81
N ASP A 463 11.04 -4.33 -3.56
CA ASP A 463 10.95 -3.05 -4.30
C ASP A 463 11.55 -3.17 -5.72
N LEU A 464 11.32 -2.15 -6.56
CA LEU A 464 11.79 -2.18 -7.95
C LEU A 464 13.29 -1.93 -8.10
N GLU A 465 13.89 -1.16 -7.20
CA GLU A 465 15.34 -0.90 -7.20
C GLU A 465 16.10 -2.20 -6.94
N THR A 466 15.66 -2.99 -5.98
CA THR A 466 16.14 -4.34 -5.69
C THR A 466 15.82 -5.29 -6.84
N CYS A 467 14.61 -5.25 -7.41
CA CYS A 467 14.23 -6.11 -8.54
C CYS A 467 15.09 -5.87 -9.80
N ARG A 468 15.49 -4.61 -10.05
CA ARG A 468 16.39 -4.23 -11.15
C ARG A 468 17.72 -4.98 -11.07
N LEU A 469 18.30 -5.12 -9.87
CA LEU A 469 19.56 -5.85 -9.68
C LEU A 469 19.47 -7.34 -10.11
N TYR A 470 18.30 -7.97 -10.00
CA TYR A 470 18.09 -9.34 -10.50
C TYR A 470 17.94 -9.38 -12.03
N ILE A 471 17.32 -8.37 -12.63
CA ILE A 471 17.15 -8.25 -14.09
C ILE A 471 18.48 -7.92 -14.78
N ASP A 472 19.29 -7.05 -14.18
CA ASP A 472 20.63 -6.73 -14.68
C ASP A 472 21.58 -7.94 -14.54
N ARG A 473 21.47 -8.74 -13.47
CA ARG A 473 22.20 -10.03 -13.37
C ARG A 473 21.78 -11.03 -14.43
N LEU A 474 20.47 -11.19 -14.67
CA LEU A 474 19.94 -12.05 -15.73
C LEU A 474 20.48 -11.66 -17.11
N GLN A 475 20.70 -10.37 -17.37
CA GLN A 475 21.40 -9.92 -18.58
C GLN A 475 22.87 -10.37 -18.63
N GLU A 476 23.60 -10.24 -17.52
CA GLU A 476 25.02 -10.61 -17.46
C GLU A 476 25.23 -12.13 -17.62
N ASP A 477 24.34 -12.96 -17.07
CA ASP A 477 24.36 -14.43 -17.24
C ASP A 477 24.04 -14.86 -18.69
N LEU A 478 23.15 -14.15 -19.39
CA LEU A 478 22.73 -14.48 -20.77
C LEU A 478 23.78 -14.17 -21.84
N HIS A 479 24.77 -13.33 -21.56
CA HIS A 479 25.81 -12.92 -22.52
C HIS A 479 27.13 -13.70 -22.37
N GLN A 480 27.22 -14.65 -21.43
CA GLN A 480 28.36 -15.56 -21.31
C GLN A 480 28.26 -16.69 -22.35
N ALA A 481 29.26 -16.80 -23.23
CA ALA A 481 29.36 -17.91 -24.18
C ALA A 481 29.82 -19.20 -23.46
N PRO A 482 29.27 -20.38 -23.80
CA PRO A 482 29.43 -21.56 -22.95
C PRO A 482 30.76 -22.30 -23.15
N SER A 483 31.48 -22.52 -22.04
CA SER A 483 32.52 -23.55 -21.93
C SER A 483 32.13 -24.58 -20.86
N THR A 484 31.64 -25.74 -21.31
CA THR A 484 31.59 -27.03 -20.56
C THR A 484 30.86 -27.13 -19.20
N GLY A 485 29.67 -27.75 -19.21
CA GLY A 485 29.01 -28.37 -18.04
C GLY A 485 28.07 -27.43 -17.25
N HIS A 486 26.93 -27.86 -16.72
CA HIS A 486 26.23 -29.16 -16.72
C HIS A 486 24.71 -28.88 -16.78
N ARG A 487 23.96 -29.48 -17.71
CA ARG A 487 22.49 -29.23 -17.85
C ARG A 487 21.69 -30.25 -17.07
N VAL A 488 20.78 -29.81 -16.21
CA VAL A 488 19.68 -30.67 -15.72
C VAL A 488 18.55 -30.61 -16.76
N HIS A 489 18.47 -31.65 -17.59
CA HIS A 489 17.33 -31.85 -18.50
C HIS A 489 16.16 -32.50 -17.77
N TYR A 490 14.94 -31.99 -18.01
CA TYR A 490 13.75 -32.84 -18.02
C TYR A 490 13.40 -33.17 -19.48
N GLN A 491 12.80 -34.35 -19.70
CA GLN A 491 12.59 -34.91 -21.03
C GLN A 491 11.55 -34.12 -21.85
N ASP A 492 11.94 -33.74 -23.07
CA ASP A 492 11.18 -34.10 -24.26
C ASP A 492 12.16 -34.21 -25.47
N GLU A 493 12.10 -35.30 -26.21
CA GLU A 493 12.96 -35.53 -27.38
C GLU A 493 12.19 -35.19 -28.67
N SER A 494 12.60 -34.14 -29.40
CA SER A 494 12.60 -34.17 -30.88
C SER A 494 13.19 -32.93 -31.56
N ARG A 495 14.18 -33.19 -32.41
CA ARG A 495 14.62 -32.40 -33.59
C ARG A 495 15.24 -31.02 -33.33
N GLY A 496 16.55 -30.94 -33.58
CA GLY A 496 17.33 -29.71 -33.49
C GLY A 496 17.14 -28.76 -34.68
N VAL A 497 17.31 -27.47 -34.39
CA VAL A 497 17.56 -26.37 -35.33
C VAL A 497 18.63 -25.49 -34.67
N PRO A 498 19.62 -24.91 -35.40
CA PRO A 498 20.63 -24.05 -34.79
C PRO A 498 19.98 -22.81 -34.16
N ARG A 499 20.18 -22.59 -32.86
CA ARG A 499 19.70 -21.37 -32.18
C ARG A 499 20.59 -20.19 -32.55
N THR A 500 20.01 -19.23 -33.27
CA THR A 500 20.67 -17.98 -33.68
C THR A 500 20.75 -16.97 -32.53
N SER A 501 21.94 -16.41 -32.34
CA SER A 501 22.23 -15.34 -31.39
C SER A 501 21.44 -14.06 -31.71
N SER A 502 20.62 -13.58 -30.76
CA SER A 502 19.90 -12.30 -30.89
C SER A 502 19.43 -11.67 -29.57
N ALA A 503 20.06 -12.03 -28.43
CA ALA A 503 19.95 -11.22 -27.22
C ALA A 503 20.82 -9.97 -27.37
N SER A 504 20.21 -8.82 -27.65
CA SER A 504 20.89 -7.53 -27.51
C SER A 504 20.86 -7.11 -26.04
N ARG A 505 21.98 -6.63 -25.51
CA ARG A 505 22.09 -6.10 -24.15
C ARG A 505 21.10 -4.95 -23.94
N LEU A 506 20.41 -4.93 -22.80
CA LEU A 506 19.51 -3.83 -22.43
C LEU A 506 20.27 -2.50 -22.32
N SER A 507 19.61 -1.39 -22.68
CA SER A 507 20.15 -0.04 -22.48
C SER A 507 20.41 0.25 -20.99
N PRO A 508 21.53 0.90 -20.59
CA PRO A 508 21.86 1.14 -19.18
C PRO A 508 20.88 2.09 -18.44
N ASN A 509 19.95 2.69 -19.18
CA ASN A 509 18.89 3.60 -18.72
C ASN A 509 17.48 2.97 -18.80
N TRP A 510 17.35 1.66 -19.08
CA TRP A 510 16.05 0.97 -19.21
C TRP A 510 15.13 1.23 -18.00
N SER A 511 13.81 1.32 -18.22
CA SER A 511 12.83 1.70 -17.18
C SER A 511 11.76 0.64 -16.98
N PHE A 512 11.17 0.53 -15.79
CA PHE A 512 10.02 -0.36 -15.58
C PHE A 512 8.73 0.19 -16.21
N LEU A 513 7.83 -0.72 -16.57
CA LEU A 513 6.48 -0.42 -17.04
C LEU A 513 5.42 -1.00 -16.10
N ASP A 514 4.55 -0.15 -15.53
CA ASP A 514 3.36 -0.60 -14.81
C ASP A 514 2.41 -1.34 -15.75
N SER A 515 2.21 -2.62 -15.45
CA SER A 515 1.34 -3.55 -16.15
C SER A 515 0.01 -3.81 -15.43
N THR A 516 -0.23 -3.22 -14.25
CA THR A 516 -1.52 -3.35 -13.53
C THR A 516 -2.58 -2.38 -14.05
N SER A 517 -2.18 -1.29 -14.71
CA SER A 517 -3.08 -0.35 -15.37
C SER A 517 -3.84 -0.97 -16.54
N ALA A 518 -5.03 -0.44 -16.83
CA ALA A 518 -6.08 -1.20 -17.52
C ALA A 518 -5.92 -1.26 -19.05
N ASP A 519 -5.47 -0.18 -19.68
CA ASP A 519 -5.46 0.04 -21.13
C ASP A 519 -4.05 0.30 -21.69
N ARG A 520 -3.12 0.79 -20.85
CA ARG A 520 -1.77 1.17 -21.25
C ARG A 520 -0.72 0.74 -20.23
N PHE A 521 0.51 0.59 -20.71
CA PHE A 521 1.70 0.59 -19.88
C PHE A 521 2.05 2.04 -19.47
N TYR A 522 2.56 2.22 -18.25
CA TYR A 522 3.09 3.50 -17.77
C TYR A 522 4.55 3.35 -17.35
N ARG A 523 5.43 4.24 -17.85
CA ARG A 523 6.84 4.28 -17.44
C ARG A 523 6.97 4.73 -15.98
N ILE A 524 7.74 3.98 -15.22
CA ILE A 524 8.20 4.35 -13.88
C ILE A 524 9.61 4.91 -14.03
N ASP A 525 9.84 6.12 -13.56
CA ASP A 525 11.16 6.76 -13.64
C ASP A 525 12.08 6.22 -12.54
N LYS A 526 13.40 6.13 -12.82
CA LYS A 526 14.37 5.49 -11.92
C LYS A 526 14.33 6.04 -10.48
N ALA A 527 14.08 7.35 -10.33
CA ALA A 527 13.96 8.01 -9.03
C ALA A 527 12.71 7.60 -8.21
N GLN A 528 11.80 6.80 -8.77
CA GLN A 528 10.57 6.30 -8.14
C GLN A 528 10.64 4.81 -7.80
N GLU A 529 11.71 4.10 -8.17
CA GLU A 529 11.79 2.63 -8.06
C GLU A 529 11.82 2.14 -6.60
N HIS A 530 12.43 2.91 -5.69
CA HIS A 530 12.39 2.66 -4.24
C HIS A 530 11.03 2.98 -3.58
N LEU A 531 10.09 3.60 -4.32
CA LEU A 531 8.74 3.93 -3.83
C LEU A 531 7.68 2.90 -4.23
N HIS A 532 8.07 1.88 -5.00
CA HIS A 532 7.16 0.90 -5.60
C HIS A 532 7.61 -0.53 -5.33
N PHE A 533 6.64 -1.38 -5.00
CA PHE A 533 6.87 -2.82 -4.90
C PHE A 533 6.59 -3.52 -6.24
N VAL A 534 7.30 -4.61 -6.50
CA VAL A 534 7.08 -5.51 -7.64
C VAL A 534 5.60 -5.87 -7.81
N THR A 535 4.94 -6.18 -6.69
CA THR A 535 3.51 -6.57 -6.62
C THR A 535 2.52 -5.44 -6.95
N GLU A 536 2.97 -4.18 -6.97
CA GLU A 536 2.14 -3.04 -7.36
C GLU A 536 2.10 -2.81 -8.87
N ILE A 537 3.11 -3.31 -9.61
CA ILE A 537 3.32 -3.00 -11.02
C ILE A 537 3.18 -4.22 -11.94
N CYS A 538 3.27 -5.43 -11.38
CA CYS A 538 3.15 -6.68 -12.10
C CYS A 538 2.54 -7.79 -11.24
N GLN A 539 2.17 -8.90 -11.88
CA GLN A 539 1.67 -10.10 -11.22
C GLN A 539 2.65 -11.25 -11.48
N ASP A 540 2.67 -11.75 -12.71
CA ASP A 540 3.53 -12.87 -13.14
C ASP A 540 4.54 -12.47 -14.24
N GLU A 541 4.31 -11.34 -14.90
CA GLU A 541 5.16 -10.80 -15.98
C GLU A 541 5.52 -9.33 -15.72
N VAL A 542 6.82 -9.03 -15.63
CA VAL A 542 7.34 -7.66 -15.52
C VAL A 542 7.77 -7.16 -16.90
N PHE A 543 7.39 -5.93 -17.23
CA PHE A 543 7.68 -5.31 -18.52
C PHE A 543 8.70 -4.19 -18.33
N ILE A 544 9.67 -4.13 -19.24
CA ILE A 544 10.73 -3.11 -19.21
C ILE A 544 10.81 -2.39 -20.56
N LEU A 545 11.07 -1.09 -20.49
CA LEU A 545 11.23 -0.17 -21.61
C LEU A 545 12.71 0.04 -21.88
N ASP A 546 13.17 -0.46 -23.02
CA ASP A 546 14.54 -0.28 -23.50
C ASP A 546 14.59 0.96 -24.42
N HIS A 547 15.45 1.93 -24.09
CA HIS A 547 15.51 3.22 -24.80
C HIS A 547 16.42 3.20 -26.03
N GLU A 548 17.27 2.18 -26.16
CA GLU A 548 18.34 2.13 -27.18
C GLU A 548 18.30 0.85 -28.03
N ALA A 549 17.31 -0.03 -27.82
CA ALA A 549 17.11 -1.26 -28.57
C ALA A 549 17.04 -1.05 -30.10
N PRO A 550 17.80 -1.82 -30.90
CA PRO A 550 17.77 -1.74 -32.36
C PRO A 550 16.49 -2.34 -32.96
N VAL A 551 16.10 -1.83 -34.13
CA VAL A 551 14.85 -2.21 -34.83
C VAL A 551 14.91 -3.67 -35.31
N VAL A 552 14.25 -4.58 -34.59
CA VAL A 552 14.07 -5.96 -35.05
C VAL A 552 12.90 -6.02 -36.04
N SER A 553 13.19 -6.42 -37.28
CA SER A 553 12.15 -6.62 -38.30
C SER A 553 11.29 -7.83 -37.96
N GLN A 554 9.96 -7.73 -38.14
CA GLN A 554 9.01 -8.78 -37.74
C GLN A 554 9.36 -10.15 -38.34
N GLY A 555 9.66 -11.14 -37.49
CA GLY A 555 10.13 -12.46 -37.95
C GLY A 555 10.09 -13.56 -36.89
N SER A 556 8.92 -14.19 -36.72
CA SER A 556 8.67 -15.45 -35.98
C SER A 556 8.89 -15.45 -34.45
N SER A 557 8.14 -16.33 -33.78
CA SER A 557 8.18 -16.55 -32.33
C SER A 557 9.52 -17.14 -31.87
N THR A 558 10.33 -16.36 -31.19
CA THR A 558 11.56 -16.83 -30.54
C THR A 558 11.22 -17.58 -29.25
N GLY A 559 11.48 -18.90 -29.23
CA GLY A 559 11.23 -19.74 -28.07
C GLY A 559 12.11 -19.37 -26.87
N MET A 560 11.50 -19.36 -25.67
CA MET A 560 12.09 -18.94 -24.39
C MET A 560 13.57 -19.37 -24.21
N PRO A 561 14.46 -18.47 -23.74
CA PRO A 561 15.71 -18.88 -23.11
C PRO A 561 15.40 -19.54 -21.77
N ASP A 562 15.89 -20.77 -21.61
CA ASP A 562 15.53 -21.67 -20.51
C ASP A 562 16.45 -21.45 -19.29
N LEU A 563 16.39 -20.23 -18.73
CA LEU A 563 17.23 -19.75 -17.64
C LEU A 563 16.39 -19.15 -16.52
N VAL A 564 16.59 -19.68 -15.31
CA VAL A 564 15.95 -19.25 -14.06
C VAL A 564 17.05 -18.89 -13.08
N VAL A 565 17.13 -17.62 -12.70
CA VAL A 565 18.06 -17.18 -11.65
C VAL A 565 17.36 -17.36 -10.30
N GLU A 566 17.65 -18.47 -9.62
CA GLU A 566 17.34 -18.62 -8.19
C GLU A 566 18.51 -18.12 -7.32
N PRO A 567 18.28 -17.67 -6.08
CA PRO A 567 19.35 -17.44 -5.13
C PRO A 567 20.01 -18.78 -4.75
N THR A 568 21.16 -19.08 -5.34
CA THR A 568 21.95 -20.29 -5.07
C THR A 568 22.52 -20.28 -3.64
N ALA A 569 21.73 -20.79 -2.70
CA ALA A 569 22.23 -21.25 -1.43
C ALA A 569 22.91 -22.61 -1.62
N GLY A 570 24.24 -22.62 -1.71
CA GLY A 570 25.04 -23.84 -1.48
C GLY A 570 25.43 -24.68 -2.71
N ALA A 571 25.51 -24.10 -3.91
CA ALA A 571 26.38 -24.70 -4.94
C ALA A 571 27.85 -24.51 -4.50
N PRO A 572 28.71 -25.54 -4.55
CA PRO A 572 30.14 -25.36 -4.33
C PRO A 572 30.73 -24.51 -5.46
N LEU A 573 31.54 -23.52 -5.11
CA LEU A 573 32.30 -22.68 -6.06
C LEU A 573 33.14 -23.56 -6.98
N THR A 574 33.22 -23.20 -8.26
CA THR A 574 34.18 -23.88 -9.15
C THR A 574 35.62 -23.57 -8.74
N PRO A 575 36.61 -24.39 -9.12
CA PRO A 575 38.02 -24.08 -8.85
C PRO A 575 38.45 -22.70 -9.36
N GLU A 576 37.88 -22.25 -10.48
CA GLU A 576 38.15 -20.96 -11.13
C GLU A 576 37.48 -19.78 -10.38
N GLU A 577 36.27 -19.97 -9.87
CA GLU A 577 35.59 -18.99 -9.00
C GLU A 577 36.31 -18.85 -7.65
N GLN A 578 36.73 -19.98 -7.07
CA GLN A 578 37.51 -20.01 -5.83
C GLN A 578 38.88 -19.36 -6.02
N ALA A 579 39.54 -19.61 -7.17
CA ALA A 579 40.78 -18.96 -7.57
C ALA A 579 40.61 -17.43 -7.68
N LEU A 580 39.53 -16.94 -8.30
CA LEU A 580 39.23 -15.51 -8.40
C LEU A 580 39.05 -14.84 -7.03
N LEU A 581 38.33 -15.47 -6.09
CA LEU A 581 38.18 -14.98 -4.72
C LEU A 581 39.51 -15.00 -3.94
N THR A 582 40.33 -16.04 -4.13
CA THR A 582 41.66 -16.12 -3.51
C THR A 582 42.59 -15.02 -4.05
N ALA A 583 42.57 -14.74 -5.36
CA ALA A 583 43.32 -13.63 -5.96
C ALA A 583 42.87 -12.26 -5.41
N ALA A 584 41.56 -12.07 -5.20
CA ALA A 584 41.02 -10.89 -4.56
C ALA A 584 41.45 -10.72 -3.09
N SER A 585 41.70 -11.82 -2.38
CA SER A 585 42.22 -11.79 -1.01
C SER A 585 43.73 -11.54 -0.97
N SER A 586 44.50 -12.11 -1.89
CA SER A 586 45.97 -12.01 -1.91
C SER A 586 46.51 -10.74 -2.56
N GLY A 587 45.70 -10.02 -3.35
CA GLY A 587 46.12 -8.86 -4.12
C GLY A 587 46.66 -9.20 -5.52
N ASP A 588 46.51 -10.45 -5.99
CA ASP A 588 47.10 -10.90 -7.25
C ASP A 588 46.30 -10.44 -8.48
N LEU A 589 46.68 -9.27 -9.01
CA LEU A 589 46.12 -8.69 -10.24
C LEU A 589 46.38 -9.56 -11.48
N SER A 590 47.46 -10.34 -11.52
CA SER A 590 47.77 -11.18 -12.68
C SER A 590 46.80 -12.35 -12.74
N MET A 591 46.61 -13.04 -11.62
CA MET A 591 45.66 -14.14 -11.49
C MET A 591 44.21 -13.67 -11.63
N LEU A 592 43.85 -12.51 -11.05
CA LEU A 592 42.50 -11.95 -11.17
C LEU A 592 42.18 -11.53 -12.61
N SER A 593 43.10 -10.84 -13.30
CA SER A 593 42.90 -10.46 -14.70
C SER A 593 42.89 -11.65 -15.66
N GLU A 594 43.64 -12.72 -15.36
CA GLU A 594 43.58 -13.97 -16.11
C GLU A 594 42.23 -14.70 -15.92
N CYS A 595 41.71 -14.78 -14.69
CA CYS A 595 40.39 -15.34 -14.42
C CYS A 595 39.28 -14.57 -15.16
N VAL A 596 39.30 -13.23 -15.11
CA VAL A 596 38.36 -12.37 -15.85
C VAL A 596 38.48 -12.57 -17.36
N ARG A 597 39.71 -12.67 -17.89
CA ARG A 597 39.98 -12.96 -19.31
C ARG A 597 39.47 -14.34 -19.75
N CYS A 598 39.48 -15.32 -18.85
CA CYS A 598 38.90 -16.64 -19.06
C CYS A 598 37.37 -16.68 -18.90
N GLY A 599 36.73 -15.54 -18.61
CA GLY A 599 35.27 -15.40 -18.53
C GLY A 599 34.67 -15.64 -17.15
N VAL A 600 35.48 -15.76 -16.08
CA VAL A 600 34.97 -15.88 -14.71
C VAL A 600 34.35 -14.55 -14.27
N SER A 601 33.11 -14.60 -13.78
CA SER A 601 32.33 -13.40 -13.44
C SER A 601 32.85 -12.69 -12.19
N LEU A 602 32.94 -11.36 -12.23
CA LEU A 602 33.24 -10.53 -11.06
C LEU A 602 32.08 -10.51 -10.03
N LEU A 603 30.89 -11.00 -10.40
CA LEU A 603 29.74 -11.18 -9.49
C LEU A 603 29.87 -12.40 -8.56
N VAL A 604 30.91 -13.23 -8.71
CA VAL A 604 31.19 -14.37 -7.82
C VAL A 604 31.21 -13.93 -6.36
N ARG A 605 30.64 -14.76 -5.48
CA ARG A 605 30.49 -14.51 -4.04
C ARG A 605 30.90 -15.73 -3.23
N ASP A 606 31.50 -15.48 -2.07
CA ASP A 606 31.78 -16.52 -1.09
C ASP A 606 30.51 -16.99 -0.32
N SER A 607 30.70 -17.87 0.67
CA SER A 607 29.65 -18.35 1.55
C SER A 607 28.94 -17.22 2.32
N GLY A 608 29.69 -16.24 2.85
CA GLY A 608 29.21 -15.01 3.49
C GLY A 608 28.52 -14.03 2.53
N GLY A 609 28.59 -14.28 1.22
CA GLY A 609 28.00 -13.44 0.18
C GLY A 609 28.86 -12.24 -0.21
N CYS A 610 30.10 -12.14 0.28
CA CYS A 610 31.07 -11.12 -0.12
C CYS A 610 31.51 -11.37 -1.56
N SER A 611 31.47 -10.34 -2.40
CA SER A 611 31.98 -10.43 -3.77
C SER A 611 33.48 -10.15 -3.86
N VAL A 612 34.07 -10.44 -5.01
CA VAL A 612 35.45 -10.06 -5.39
C VAL A 612 35.77 -8.60 -5.00
N LEU A 613 34.84 -7.67 -5.24
CA LEU A 613 35.01 -6.25 -4.88
C LEU A 613 34.98 -6.02 -3.36
N HIS A 614 34.16 -6.75 -2.58
CA HIS A 614 34.17 -6.63 -1.11
C HIS A 614 35.51 -7.06 -0.53
N ILE A 615 36.05 -8.19 -1.01
CA ILE A 615 37.31 -8.75 -0.52
C ILE A 615 38.49 -7.85 -0.90
N ALA A 616 38.55 -7.38 -2.15
CA ALA A 616 39.58 -6.44 -2.58
C ALA A 616 39.50 -5.09 -1.84
N ALA A 617 38.27 -4.61 -1.57
CA ALA A 617 38.05 -3.35 -0.86
C ALA A 617 38.40 -3.43 0.63
N GLN A 618 38.05 -4.54 1.30
CA GLN A 618 38.39 -4.78 2.70
C GLN A 618 39.91 -4.85 2.92
N ASN A 619 40.62 -5.54 2.03
CA ASN A 619 42.07 -5.73 2.13
C ASN A 619 42.91 -4.53 1.60
N GLY A 620 42.28 -3.46 1.11
CA GLY A 620 42.99 -2.26 0.64
C GLY A 620 43.66 -2.37 -0.73
N HIS A 621 43.35 -3.41 -1.51
CA HIS A 621 44.01 -3.73 -2.78
C HIS A 621 43.61 -2.75 -3.90
N THR A 622 44.20 -1.56 -3.87
CA THR A 622 43.83 -0.39 -4.68
C THR A 622 43.89 -0.68 -6.19
N ASP A 623 44.92 -1.41 -6.66
CA ASP A 623 45.07 -1.77 -8.07
C ASP A 623 44.01 -2.80 -8.52
N LEU A 624 43.66 -3.76 -7.66
CA LEU A 624 42.56 -4.69 -7.91
C LEU A 624 41.23 -3.95 -7.96
N VAL A 625 40.95 -3.07 -7.00
CA VAL A 625 39.72 -2.27 -6.96
C VAL A 625 39.60 -1.42 -8.24
N SER A 626 40.68 -0.75 -8.66
CA SER A 626 40.70 0.00 -9.93
C SER A 626 40.40 -0.89 -11.14
N TYR A 627 41.03 -2.08 -11.24
CA TYR A 627 40.78 -3.02 -12.33
C TYR A 627 39.33 -3.56 -12.32
N ILE A 628 38.81 -3.96 -11.16
CA ILE A 628 37.44 -4.46 -10.98
C ILE A 628 36.42 -3.37 -11.32
N LEU A 629 36.68 -2.10 -11.01
CA LEU A 629 35.80 -0.98 -11.34
C LEU A 629 35.86 -0.58 -12.83
N GLN A 630 36.99 -0.83 -13.50
CA GLN A 630 37.14 -0.62 -14.95
C GLN A 630 36.50 -1.72 -15.80
N GLN A 631 36.59 -2.98 -15.36
CA GLN A 631 36.08 -4.15 -16.11
C GLN A 631 34.67 -4.59 -15.66
N GLY A 632 34.28 -4.27 -14.42
CA GLY A 632 33.06 -4.74 -13.79
C GLY A 632 31.82 -3.88 -14.04
N SER A 633 30.66 -4.46 -13.77
CA SER A 633 29.37 -3.76 -13.81
C SER A 633 29.22 -2.84 -12.61
N LYS A 634 28.58 -1.67 -12.78
CA LYS A 634 28.26 -0.75 -11.66
C LYS A 634 27.42 -1.41 -10.56
N VAL A 635 26.69 -2.47 -10.89
CA VAL A 635 25.97 -3.34 -9.95
C VAL A 635 26.86 -3.78 -8.79
N LEU A 636 28.17 -3.98 -9.00
CA LEU A 636 29.14 -4.38 -7.98
C LEU A 636 29.24 -3.41 -6.79
N LEU A 637 29.06 -2.10 -7.03
CA LEU A 637 29.13 -1.06 -5.99
C LEU A 637 27.98 -1.17 -4.98
N ASP A 638 26.81 -1.59 -5.47
CA ASP A 638 25.56 -1.65 -4.72
C ASP A 638 25.27 -3.02 -4.10
N LEU A 639 26.05 -4.05 -4.44
CA LEU A 639 25.95 -5.36 -3.81
C LEU A 639 26.24 -5.26 -2.32
N THR A 640 25.44 -5.95 -1.52
CA THR A 640 25.67 -6.16 -0.08
C THR A 640 26.12 -7.60 0.19
N ASP A 641 26.87 -7.82 1.27
CA ASP A 641 27.06 -9.16 1.86
C ASP A 641 25.75 -9.72 2.48
N LYS A 642 25.79 -10.96 3.00
CA LYS A 642 24.64 -11.60 3.68
C LYS A 642 24.62 -11.40 5.21
N GLU A 643 25.75 -11.12 5.84
CA GLU A 643 25.89 -11.15 7.31
C GLU A 643 25.49 -9.83 7.97
N LYS A 644 25.91 -8.71 7.37
CA LYS A 644 25.71 -7.35 7.89
C LYS A 644 24.99 -6.46 6.88
N GLY A 645 24.95 -6.86 5.61
CA GLY A 645 24.44 -6.02 4.53
C GLY A 645 25.42 -4.91 4.14
N ASP A 646 26.69 -5.03 4.51
CA ASP A 646 27.74 -4.06 4.14
C ASP A 646 27.95 -4.11 2.62
N THR A 647 28.13 -2.93 2.00
CA THR A 647 28.67 -2.84 0.63
C THR A 647 30.20 -2.83 0.63
N ALA A 648 30.83 -2.89 -0.55
CA ALA A 648 32.29 -2.71 -0.68
C ALA A 648 32.81 -1.42 -0.02
N LEU A 649 32.03 -0.33 -0.05
CA LEU A 649 32.40 0.93 0.59
C LEU A 649 32.34 0.85 2.13
N HIS A 650 31.35 0.14 2.69
CA HIS A 650 31.29 -0.13 4.13
C HIS A 650 32.49 -0.97 4.60
N LYS A 651 32.90 -1.99 3.82
CA LYS A 651 34.09 -2.81 4.12
C LYS A 651 35.38 -1.99 4.07
N ALA A 652 35.53 -1.12 3.06
CA ALA A 652 36.67 -0.24 2.94
C ALA A 652 36.73 0.78 4.10
N ALA A 653 35.58 1.32 4.51
CA ALA A 653 35.48 2.24 5.64
C ALA A 653 35.82 1.58 6.98
N SER A 654 35.30 0.37 7.25
CA SER A 654 35.58 -0.36 8.50
C SER A 654 37.06 -0.71 8.69
N GLU A 655 37.78 -0.96 7.59
CA GLU A 655 39.22 -1.25 7.60
C GLU A 655 40.09 -0.01 7.30
N LYS A 656 39.48 1.19 7.27
CA LYS A 656 40.16 2.49 7.10
C LYS A 656 40.98 2.61 5.81
N GLN A 657 40.49 2.00 4.73
CA GLN A 657 41.17 1.93 3.44
C GLN A 657 40.93 3.21 2.61
N HIS A 658 41.58 4.32 3.00
CA HIS A 658 41.42 5.66 2.40
C HIS A 658 41.45 5.68 0.86
N ALA A 659 42.45 5.03 0.24
CA ALA A 659 42.60 5.02 -1.21
C ALA A 659 41.46 4.27 -1.93
N VAL A 660 41.04 3.13 -1.36
CA VAL A 660 39.91 2.34 -1.86
C VAL A 660 38.59 3.11 -1.70
N CYS A 661 38.37 3.78 -0.56
CA CYS A 661 37.18 4.58 -0.32
C CYS A 661 37.04 5.68 -1.39
N ARG A 662 38.12 6.39 -1.70
CA ARG A 662 38.15 7.41 -2.77
C ARG A 662 37.80 6.81 -4.14
N LEU A 663 38.42 5.69 -4.53
CA LEU A 663 38.11 5.01 -5.80
C LEU A 663 36.65 4.55 -5.91
N LEU A 664 36.07 4.03 -4.82
CA LEU A 664 34.68 3.59 -4.80
C LEU A 664 33.70 4.77 -4.89
N VAL A 665 33.99 5.88 -4.20
CA VAL A 665 33.20 7.13 -4.28
C VAL A 665 33.30 7.75 -5.67
N GLU A 666 34.50 7.82 -6.26
CA GLU A 666 34.72 8.28 -7.64
C GLU A 666 34.00 7.41 -8.69
N ALA A 667 33.89 6.10 -8.45
CA ALA A 667 33.10 5.20 -9.30
C ALA A 667 31.57 5.35 -9.13
N GLY A 668 31.12 6.04 -8.07
CA GLY A 668 29.72 6.35 -7.78
C GLY A 668 29.07 5.44 -6.74
N ALA A 669 29.82 4.89 -5.78
CA ALA A 669 29.24 4.22 -4.61
C ALA A 669 28.39 5.19 -3.77
N SER A 670 27.26 4.70 -3.24
CA SER A 670 26.37 5.52 -2.41
C SER A 670 26.92 5.72 -1.00
N LEU A 671 27.01 6.98 -0.58
CA LEU A 671 27.37 7.41 0.78
C LEU A 671 26.19 7.24 1.76
N GLU A 672 24.96 7.39 1.27
CA GLU A 672 23.73 7.39 2.09
C GLU A 672 23.13 5.99 2.32
N LYS A 673 23.68 4.96 1.68
CA LYS A 673 23.13 3.60 1.74
C LYS A 673 23.48 2.96 3.09
N THR A 674 22.48 2.54 3.84
CA THR A 674 22.67 1.89 5.15
C THR A 674 22.74 0.37 5.05
N ASN A 675 23.58 -0.26 5.88
CA ASN A 675 23.60 -1.71 6.08
C ASN A 675 22.42 -2.20 6.96
N PHE A 676 22.34 -3.51 7.28
CA PHE A 676 21.25 -4.08 8.09
C PHE A 676 21.24 -3.61 9.55
N GLN A 677 22.28 -2.90 10.00
CA GLN A 677 22.36 -2.28 11.33
C GLN A 677 21.95 -0.80 11.29
N GLY A 678 21.55 -0.28 10.13
CA GLY A 678 21.18 1.13 9.93
C GLY A 678 22.38 2.08 9.85
N LYS A 679 23.61 1.55 9.76
CA LYS A 679 24.84 2.35 9.64
C LYS A 679 25.16 2.66 8.18
N THR A 680 25.59 3.89 7.91
CA THR A 680 26.21 4.31 6.64
C THR A 680 27.69 3.86 6.57
N PRO A 681 28.39 4.02 5.42
CA PRO A 681 29.84 3.84 5.37
C PRO A 681 30.60 4.80 6.29
N ALA A 682 30.14 6.05 6.44
CA ALA A 682 30.73 7.02 7.38
C ALA A 682 30.64 6.53 8.84
N ASP A 683 29.49 5.96 9.25
CA ASP A 683 29.29 5.36 10.58
C ASP A 683 30.16 4.11 10.84
N GLN A 684 30.73 3.51 9.78
CA GLN A 684 31.65 2.37 9.88
C GLN A 684 33.13 2.78 9.88
N ALA A 685 33.48 4.03 9.56
CA ALA A 685 34.84 4.57 9.71
C ALA A 685 35.19 4.88 11.19
N GLU A 686 34.87 3.95 12.10
CA GLU A 686 34.93 4.17 13.55
C GLU A 686 36.38 4.37 14.03
N GLY A 687 36.63 5.56 14.59
CA GLY A 687 37.97 5.99 14.99
C GLY A 687 38.88 6.38 13.82
N ASP A 688 38.34 6.81 12.69
CA ASP A 688 39.03 7.60 11.66
C ASP A 688 38.19 8.82 11.27
N SER A 689 38.35 9.91 12.03
CA SER A 689 37.55 11.12 11.85
C SER A 689 37.78 11.83 10.51
N GLU A 690 38.93 11.62 9.85
CA GLU A 690 39.19 12.19 8.53
C GLU A 690 38.39 11.44 7.46
N LEU A 691 38.42 10.10 7.51
CA LEU A 691 37.65 9.26 6.60
C LEU A 691 36.13 9.42 6.81
N ALA A 692 35.68 9.47 8.07
CA ALA A 692 34.27 9.68 8.43
C ALA A 692 33.74 11.11 8.13
N THR A 693 34.61 12.05 7.75
CA THR A 693 34.22 13.40 7.27
C THR A 693 34.28 13.49 5.74
N TYR A 694 35.01 12.57 5.09
CA TYR A 694 35.11 12.47 3.63
C TYR A 694 33.96 11.64 3.02
N LEU A 695 33.55 10.60 3.73
CA LEU A 695 32.36 9.77 3.45
C LEU A 695 31.08 10.44 3.98
#